data_AF-A0A3D4D6W0-F1
#
_entry.id   AF-A0A3D4D6W0-F1
#
_cell.length_a   1.000
_cell.length_b   1.000
_cell.length_c   1.000
_cell.angle_alpha   90.00
_cell.angle_beta   90.00
_cell.angle_gamma   90.00
#
_symmetry.space_group_name_H-M   'P 1'
#
loop_
_entity.id
_entity.type
_entity.pdbx_description
1 polymer ?
#
loop_
_entity_poly.entity_id
_entity_poly.type
_entity_poly.pdbx_seq_one_letter_code
_entity_poly.pdbx_strand_id
1 'polypeptide(L)'
;MTLTGGSKEGRAEVTAGESTWVVYNYASEAEYNYLYALFHEKRISVMGDSISTIKDKIPSGNALYYDNTTGKEMTFERNYWGDIITRFGAAEGIDEAWSGSTIGSKAASMASKDRINKLDDNGTPDVILYYGGSNPDSSVGAFDPDADYAKTVDWAQSYSDTASAYAASLQRMKATYPGAEIIAIIPYYEQNNIPKQAEVIEQIAKHYDITTIDLRELRNQEGISPNNALHPNMDGHSQIAAYICQQLYEQRAVTPDEKTVTYNANGGSFKNGRDPIKQFVTAKLPKATRAGYAFVGWFDRAAGGNKIASALDTAIPSGMQDNLNGTTLYAHWTRSFTWDFDNNLDAVDADGNVIITVSDKHGSTTLNDDNTVKFNDYQGKLSTPFTLDPTQNWCVEWREKNQAKENMLFSSTATREKGMTYIFLYEPSIYMGTYDVTNNKTDYINFGGPAYQKEPTSNEYSVVKLENNYDKATETSLVTLSVDGEQVFAKLNTQGRYGSHGSSLTASDYEQYALEKLNFTFNYLGGNRDGGDTPAWKLSNTFDYIKVTLGDDHTHTYGTTYSSDSTGHWKTCTECGANGEFSKHTGGTATCTAKAVCETCDQPYGELGAHKLTKTDAKAATCTEAGNEAYWTCSGCGKYFSDENGTNEIEKDSWVLKTLGHDRTKTDAKEATCTEDGNNEYYTCSRCGGVFKDEAGTQATTVVAETLKKLGHDWSNKNGICARCDAKCTETHKPGTTCSVCHKYTSYPYVPGAPTYPATAPAVPNGTVTVSPANASKGANVTVTVKPNEGYELGSLAVKDASGDLLPLADLGNGKYSFVMPDGKVSVEAEFVKTAATSFADVPANAYFADAVKWAVDKGVTNGLSDTMFGPYASCTRAQIVTFLWRAAGSPEPKTASSFTDVPVSTYYAKAVAWAVENGITNGMTETTFAPNAACTRGQSVTFLHRALGKKVESSASFTDVKSDAFYADAINWAVANNVTNGTSATTFSPYASCTRAQIVTFLYRAYQGK
;
A
#
# COMPACT_ATOMS: atom_id res chain seq x y z
N MET A 1 -8.93 -32.48 -10.95
CA MET A 1 -7.89 -32.05 -10.00
C MET A 1 -8.02 -32.89 -8.75
N THR A 2 -6.90 -33.26 -8.13
CA THR A 2 -6.89 -33.95 -6.83
C THR A 2 -6.35 -32.97 -5.79
N LEU A 3 -7.05 -32.86 -4.66
CA LEU A 3 -6.62 -32.06 -3.51
C LEU A 3 -6.11 -33.01 -2.42
N THR A 4 -4.85 -32.87 -2.03
CA THR A 4 -4.23 -33.66 -0.97
C THR A 4 -3.49 -32.75 0.02
N GLY A 5 -3.89 -32.79 1.29
CA GLY A 5 -3.38 -31.91 2.35
C GLY A 5 -4.50 -31.50 3.29
N GLY A 6 -4.27 -31.57 4.60
CA GLY A 6 -5.31 -31.35 5.61
C GLY A 6 -4.89 -30.36 6.69
N SER A 7 -5.68 -29.29 6.83
CA SER A 7 -5.98 -28.44 8.00
C SER A 7 -4.93 -28.00 9.03
N LYS A 8 -3.70 -28.53 9.08
CA LYS A 8 -2.72 -28.19 10.12
C LYS A 8 -1.80 -26.99 9.82
N GLU A 9 -1.56 -26.70 8.55
CA GLU A 9 -0.54 -25.71 8.12
C GLU A 9 -1.01 -24.80 6.97
N GLY A 10 -2.30 -24.84 6.62
CA GLY A 10 -2.82 -24.06 5.48
C GLY A 10 -2.31 -24.48 4.10
N ARG A 11 -1.54 -25.56 3.98
CA ARG A 11 -0.95 -26.10 2.73
C ARG A 11 -1.86 -27.15 2.08
N ALA A 12 -2.19 -27.00 0.80
CA ALA A 12 -2.92 -27.97 0.00
C ALA A 12 -2.17 -28.24 -1.32
N GLU A 13 -1.84 -29.51 -1.59
CA GLU A 13 -1.30 -29.90 -2.90
C GLU A 13 -2.44 -30.10 -3.90
N VAL A 14 -2.32 -29.43 -5.05
CA VAL A 14 -3.23 -29.55 -6.19
C VAL A 14 -2.50 -30.27 -7.31
N THR A 15 -3.05 -31.40 -7.74
CA THR A 15 -2.58 -32.11 -8.93
C THR A 15 -3.59 -32.01 -10.08
N ALA A 16 -3.12 -31.59 -11.25
CA ALA A 16 -3.89 -31.60 -12.50
C ALA A 16 -3.03 -32.10 -13.66
N GLY A 17 -3.36 -33.28 -14.22
CA GLY A 17 -2.50 -33.95 -15.19
C GLY A 17 -1.19 -34.41 -14.52
N GLU A 18 -0.06 -34.14 -15.17
CA GLU A 18 1.28 -34.38 -14.61
C GLU A 18 1.77 -33.23 -13.70
N SER A 19 1.08 -32.09 -13.69
CA SER A 19 1.45 -30.91 -12.91
C SER A 19 0.95 -31.02 -11.47
N THR A 20 1.85 -30.79 -10.50
CA THR A 20 1.53 -30.69 -9.06
C THR A 20 2.09 -29.39 -8.47
N TRP A 21 1.20 -28.57 -7.91
CA TRP A 21 1.56 -27.32 -7.24
C TRP A 21 0.98 -27.26 -5.83
N VAL A 22 1.48 -26.31 -5.03
CA VAL A 22 1.01 -26.08 -3.66
C VAL A 22 0.19 -24.80 -3.64
N VAL A 23 -1.00 -24.87 -3.08
CA VAL A 23 -1.85 -23.72 -2.76
C VAL A 23 -1.81 -23.52 -1.25
N TYR A 24 -1.61 -22.29 -0.81
CA TYR A 24 -1.78 -21.92 0.59
C TYR A 24 -3.15 -21.26 0.77
N ASN A 25 -3.84 -21.61 1.85
CA ASN A 25 -5.07 -20.95 2.27
C ASN A 25 -4.74 -19.54 2.76
N TYR A 26 -5.26 -18.52 2.08
CA TYR A 26 -5.34 -17.16 2.62
C TYR A 26 -6.15 -17.15 3.92
N ALA A 27 -5.81 -16.26 4.84
CA ALA A 27 -6.57 -16.06 6.07
C ALA A 27 -7.93 -15.39 5.81
N SER A 28 -8.11 -14.68 4.69
CA SER A 28 -9.40 -14.07 4.32
C SER A 28 -9.55 -13.77 2.82
N GLU A 29 -10.80 -13.56 2.38
CA GLU A 29 -11.11 -13.03 1.04
C GLU A 29 -10.57 -11.60 0.83
N ALA A 30 -10.51 -10.80 1.91
CA ALA A 30 -9.98 -9.43 1.87
C ALA A 30 -8.45 -9.39 1.62
N GLU A 31 -7.72 -10.40 2.10
CA GLU A 31 -6.31 -10.63 1.78
C GLU A 31 -6.13 -10.98 0.29
N TYR A 32 -6.90 -11.95 -0.21
CA TYR A 32 -6.87 -12.33 -1.62
C TYR A 32 -7.17 -11.13 -2.53
N ASN A 33 -8.24 -10.39 -2.26
CA ASN A 33 -8.64 -9.24 -3.10
C ASN A 33 -7.62 -8.10 -3.08
N TYR A 34 -6.92 -7.88 -1.95
CA TYR A 34 -5.84 -6.90 -1.88
C TYR A 34 -4.63 -7.32 -2.72
N LEU A 35 -4.17 -8.57 -2.56
CA LEU A 35 -3.02 -9.09 -3.30
C LEU A 35 -3.32 -9.23 -4.80
N TYR A 36 -4.55 -9.59 -5.15
CA TYR A 36 -5.05 -9.58 -6.51
C TYR A 36 -5.01 -8.15 -7.09
N ALA A 37 -5.49 -7.12 -6.37
CA ALA A 37 -5.38 -5.74 -6.83
C ALA A 37 -3.92 -5.23 -6.94
N LEU A 38 -3.01 -5.76 -6.12
CA LEU A 38 -1.58 -5.41 -6.13
C LEU A 38 -0.81 -6.07 -7.28
N PHE A 39 -1.19 -7.28 -7.70
CA PHE A 39 -0.42 -8.09 -8.66
C PHE A 39 -1.14 -8.45 -9.96
N HIS A 40 -2.47 -8.47 -10.03
CA HIS A 40 -3.20 -8.89 -11.22
C HIS A 40 -2.93 -7.95 -12.40
N GLU A 41 -2.61 -8.52 -13.57
CA GLU A 41 -2.15 -7.83 -14.79
C GLU A 41 -0.87 -6.97 -14.63
N LYS A 42 -0.36 -6.78 -13.40
CA LYS A 42 0.85 -5.99 -13.12
C LYS A 42 2.10 -6.72 -13.58
N ARG A 43 3.04 -5.99 -14.18
CA ARG A 43 4.32 -6.56 -14.60
C ARG A 43 5.31 -6.64 -13.44
N ILE A 44 5.67 -7.86 -13.06
CA ILE A 44 6.61 -8.13 -11.98
C ILE A 44 8.00 -8.44 -12.56
N SER A 45 8.95 -7.53 -12.37
CA SER A 45 10.39 -7.80 -12.60
C SER A 45 11.11 -8.08 -11.28
N VAL A 46 12.21 -8.81 -11.35
CA VAL A 46 13.01 -9.24 -10.19
C VAL A 46 14.44 -8.74 -10.32
N MET A 47 14.95 -8.09 -9.27
CA MET A 47 16.37 -7.78 -9.12
C MET A 47 16.93 -8.71 -8.05
N GLY A 48 17.59 -9.79 -8.49
CA GLY A 48 17.82 -10.98 -7.67
C GLY A 48 19.27 -11.46 -7.54
N ASP A 49 19.51 -12.29 -6.53
CA ASP A 49 20.72 -13.11 -6.41
C ASP A 49 20.44 -14.60 -6.75
N SER A 50 21.26 -15.52 -6.26
CA SER A 50 21.13 -16.97 -6.47
C SER A 50 19.73 -17.54 -6.20
N ILE A 51 19.02 -16.98 -5.21
CA ILE A 51 17.70 -17.47 -4.79
C ILE A 51 16.62 -17.15 -5.83
N SER A 52 16.78 -16.07 -6.59
CA SER A 52 15.77 -15.68 -7.59
C SER A 52 15.88 -16.51 -8.87
N THR A 53 17.09 -16.97 -9.23
CA THR A 53 17.37 -17.53 -10.57
C THR A 53 16.45 -18.69 -10.98
N ILE A 54 15.83 -18.57 -12.16
CA ILE A 54 15.18 -19.69 -12.85
C ILE A 54 15.87 -19.94 -14.19
N LYS A 55 16.06 -21.21 -14.53
CA LYS A 55 16.60 -21.62 -15.82
C LYS A 55 15.73 -21.09 -16.97
N ASP A 56 16.38 -20.60 -18.02
CA ASP A 56 15.75 -20.03 -19.22
C ASP A 56 14.85 -18.80 -18.97
N LYS A 57 14.89 -18.20 -17.76
CA LYS A 57 14.21 -16.94 -17.41
C LYS A 57 15.16 -15.77 -17.12
N ILE A 58 16.37 -16.05 -16.63
CA ILE A 58 17.41 -15.02 -16.42
C ILE A 58 18.06 -14.58 -17.75
N PRO A 59 18.48 -13.31 -17.89
CA PRO A 59 19.20 -12.83 -19.08
C PRO A 59 20.45 -13.65 -19.42
N SER A 60 20.71 -13.77 -20.73
CA SER A 60 21.80 -14.60 -21.26
C SER A 60 23.17 -14.14 -20.77
N GLY A 61 23.91 -15.07 -20.15
CA GLY A 61 25.22 -14.82 -19.55
C GLY A 61 25.19 -14.56 -18.04
N ASN A 62 24.02 -14.33 -17.43
CA ASN A 62 23.88 -14.29 -15.97
C ASN A 62 24.13 -15.69 -15.38
N ALA A 63 24.73 -15.76 -14.18
CA ALA A 63 25.01 -17.04 -13.54
C ALA A 63 23.75 -17.67 -12.94
N LEU A 64 23.50 -18.95 -13.22
CA LEU A 64 22.37 -19.74 -12.70
C LEU A 64 22.76 -20.51 -11.42
N TYR A 65 21.85 -20.64 -10.44
CA TYR A 65 22.01 -21.56 -9.32
C TYR A 65 21.19 -22.84 -9.47
N TYR A 66 19.89 -22.69 -9.78
CA TYR A 66 18.95 -23.79 -9.98
C TYR A 66 19.06 -24.31 -11.42
N ASP A 67 20.00 -25.22 -11.65
CA ASP A 67 20.12 -25.94 -12.90
C ASP A 67 19.66 -27.39 -12.74
N ASN A 68 18.56 -27.70 -13.43
CA ASN A 68 17.94 -29.02 -13.50
C ASN A 68 18.90 -30.09 -14.07
N THR A 69 20.00 -29.72 -14.76
CA THR A 69 21.05 -30.69 -15.16
C THR A 69 21.96 -31.13 -14.01
N THR A 70 21.97 -30.40 -12.90
CA THR A 70 22.82 -30.65 -11.72
C THR A 70 22.06 -31.25 -10.53
N GLY A 71 20.79 -31.65 -10.74
CA GLY A 71 19.90 -32.14 -9.69
C GLY A 71 19.36 -31.05 -8.75
N LYS A 72 19.52 -29.77 -9.11
CA LYS A 72 18.96 -28.60 -8.40
C LYS A 72 17.74 -28.09 -9.15
N GLU A 73 16.70 -28.91 -9.22
CA GLU A 73 15.50 -28.59 -9.99
C GLU A 73 14.72 -27.43 -9.38
N MET A 74 14.27 -26.53 -10.26
CA MET A 74 13.30 -25.47 -9.95
C MET A 74 12.36 -25.30 -11.14
N THR A 75 11.08 -25.06 -10.87
CA THR A 75 10.08 -24.68 -11.89
C THR A 75 9.58 -23.28 -11.63
N PHE A 76 8.94 -22.67 -12.63
CA PHE A 76 8.43 -21.30 -12.53
C PHE A 76 7.40 -21.15 -11.39
N GLU A 77 6.42 -22.05 -11.37
CA GLU A 77 5.26 -22.07 -10.46
C GLU A 77 5.65 -22.44 -9.02
N ARG A 78 6.89 -22.89 -8.80
CA ARG A 78 7.43 -23.30 -7.50
C ARG A 78 8.59 -22.42 -7.04
N ASN A 79 9.00 -21.42 -7.82
CA ASN A 79 9.86 -20.33 -7.35
C ASN A 79 8.99 -19.25 -6.69
N TYR A 80 9.50 -18.48 -5.73
CA TYR A 80 8.71 -17.55 -4.92
C TYR A 80 8.02 -16.47 -5.77
N TRP A 81 8.69 -15.95 -6.80
CA TRP A 81 8.15 -14.89 -7.66
C TRP A 81 7.26 -15.43 -8.77
N GLY A 82 7.61 -16.58 -9.36
CA GLY A 82 6.77 -17.24 -10.37
C GLY A 82 5.50 -17.87 -9.77
N ASP A 83 5.53 -18.28 -8.51
CA ASP A 83 4.36 -18.64 -7.70
C ASP A 83 3.43 -17.41 -7.60
N ILE A 84 3.91 -16.25 -7.15
CA ILE A 84 3.12 -15.00 -7.07
C ILE A 84 2.51 -14.62 -8.43
N ILE A 85 3.28 -14.67 -9.53
CA ILE A 85 2.78 -14.40 -10.88
C ILE A 85 1.64 -15.35 -11.24
N THR A 86 1.86 -16.67 -11.08
CA THR A 86 0.88 -17.71 -11.41
C THR A 86 -0.38 -17.61 -10.56
N ARG A 87 -0.22 -17.28 -9.27
CA ARG A 87 -1.25 -17.21 -8.23
C ARG A 87 -2.24 -16.06 -8.44
N PHE A 88 -1.78 -14.92 -8.94
CA PHE A 88 -2.63 -13.73 -9.14
C PHE A 88 -2.85 -13.36 -10.61
N GLY A 89 -2.27 -14.09 -11.57
CA GLY A 89 -2.37 -13.74 -12.99
C GLY A 89 -1.66 -12.41 -13.29
N ALA A 90 -0.45 -12.24 -12.75
CA ALA A 90 0.39 -11.10 -13.05
C ALA A 90 1.07 -11.26 -14.42
N ALA A 91 1.65 -10.19 -14.95
CA ALA A 91 2.50 -10.25 -16.14
C ALA A 91 3.97 -10.54 -15.75
N GLU A 92 4.61 -11.45 -16.47
CA GLU A 92 6.04 -11.74 -16.29
C GLU A 92 6.91 -10.60 -16.85
N GLY A 93 7.75 -10.01 -16.00
CA GLY A 93 8.77 -9.03 -16.37
C GLY A 93 10.12 -9.67 -16.72
N ILE A 94 11.20 -9.08 -16.24
CA ILE A 94 12.57 -9.61 -16.33
C ILE A 94 13.03 -10.14 -14.97
N ASP A 95 13.54 -11.38 -14.93
CA ASP A 95 14.31 -11.91 -13.80
C ASP A 95 15.80 -11.56 -13.97
N GLU A 96 16.20 -10.33 -13.63
CA GLU A 96 17.61 -9.91 -13.64
C GLU A 96 18.31 -10.45 -12.39
N ALA A 97 18.24 -11.75 -12.18
CA ALA A 97 18.96 -12.47 -11.14
C ALA A 97 20.35 -12.90 -11.59
N TRP A 98 21.28 -12.94 -10.64
CA TRP A 98 22.66 -13.40 -10.90
C TRP A 98 23.21 -14.16 -9.69
N SER A 99 23.46 -15.46 -9.85
CA SER A 99 24.00 -16.35 -8.83
C SER A 99 25.37 -15.88 -8.30
N GLY A 100 25.47 -15.70 -6.99
CA GLY A 100 26.67 -15.20 -6.31
C GLY A 100 26.93 -13.68 -6.41
N SER A 101 25.99 -12.92 -7.00
CA SER A 101 26.03 -11.45 -6.98
C SER A 101 25.81 -10.90 -5.57
N THR A 102 26.44 -9.76 -5.27
CA THR A 102 26.32 -9.04 -3.99
C THR A 102 25.77 -7.63 -4.25
N ILE A 103 25.45 -6.90 -3.19
CA ILE A 103 24.86 -5.57 -3.32
C ILE A 103 25.89 -4.58 -3.91
N GLY A 104 27.10 -4.49 -3.35
CA GLY A 104 28.16 -3.58 -3.84
C GLY A 104 29.40 -4.24 -4.49
N SER A 105 29.94 -5.28 -3.88
CA SER A 105 31.38 -5.63 -3.93
C SER A 105 31.91 -6.36 -5.17
N LYS A 106 31.16 -6.52 -6.28
CA LYS A 106 31.56 -7.41 -7.40
C LYS A 106 31.19 -6.90 -8.80
N ALA A 107 31.80 -7.52 -9.82
CA ALA A 107 31.56 -7.29 -11.25
C ALA A 107 30.10 -7.51 -11.73
N ALA A 108 29.24 -8.08 -10.88
CA ALA A 108 27.80 -8.20 -11.11
C ALA A 108 26.99 -7.57 -9.96
N SER A 109 27.46 -6.45 -9.38
CA SER A 109 26.77 -5.72 -8.30
C SER A 109 25.31 -5.41 -8.65
N MET A 110 24.41 -5.61 -7.70
CA MET A 110 22.98 -5.27 -7.84
C MET A 110 22.74 -3.75 -7.87
N ALA A 111 23.71 -2.94 -7.46
CA ALA A 111 23.75 -1.50 -7.67
C ALA A 111 24.31 -1.08 -9.05
N SER A 112 24.55 -2.02 -9.96
CA SER A 112 24.94 -1.71 -11.35
C SER A 112 23.82 -0.99 -12.09
N LYS A 113 24.16 0.11 -12.78
CA LYS A 113 23.22 0.85 -13.62
C LYS A 113 22.67 -0.04 -14.73
N ASP A 114 23.55 -0.77 -15.40
CA ASP A 114 23.19 -1.57 -16.56
C ASP A 114 22.31 -2.76 -16.16
N ARG A 115 22.49 -3.34 -14.97
CA ARG A 115 21.57 -4.37 -14.46
C ARG A 115 20.21 -3.78 -14.14
N ILE A 116 20.16 -2.67 -13.40
CA ILE A 116 18.88 -2.02 -13.04
C ILE A 116 18.09 -1.61 -14.28
N ASN A 117 18.75 -1.06 -15.30
CA ASN A 117 18.11 -0.64 -16.54
C ASN A 117 17.50 -1.82 -17.34
N LYS A 118 18.00 -3.05 -17.20
CA LYS A 118 17.43 -4.22 -17.90
C LYS A 118 16.09 -4.69 -17.32
N LEU A 119 15.64 -4.16 -16.18
CA LEU A 119 14.37 -4.57 -15.57
C LEU A 119 13.16 -4.24 -16.46
N ASP A 120 13.34 -3.42 -17.51
CA ASP A 120 12.36 -3.11 -18.56
C ASP A 120 12.61 -3.76 -19.94
N ASP A 121 13.64 -4.61 -20.10
CA ASP A 121 13.95 -5.28 -21.39
C ASP A 121 12.77 -6.14 -21.91
N ASN A 122 11.94 -6.65 -21.00
CA ASN A 122 10.65 -7.30 -21.29
C ASN A 122 9.48 -6.43 -20.81
N GLY A 123 9.53 -5.12 -21.10
CA GLY A 123 8.53 -4.11 -20.74
C GLY A 123 8.69 -3.55 -19.33
N THR A 124 8.29 -2.29 -19.14
CA THR A 124 8.43 -1.55 -17.88
C THR A 124 7.72 -2.26 -16.71
N PRO A 125 8.39 -2.47 -15.56
CA PRO A 125 7.76 -3.09 -14.40
C PRO A 125 6.74 -2.18 -13.74
N ASP A 126 5.61 -2.76 -13.31
CA ASP A 126 4.71 -2.18 -12.31
C ASP A 126 5.19 -2.49 -10.88
N VAL A 127 5.85 -3.64 -10.69
CA VAL A 127 6.38 -4.10 -9.41
C VAL A 127 7.81 -4.60 -9.59
N ILE A 128 8.70 -4.22 -8.68
CA ILE A 128 10.09 -4.70 -8.63
C ILE A 128 10.30 -5.45 -7.32
N LEU A 129 10.48 -6.76 -7.39
CA LEU A 129 10.91 -7.58 -6.25
C LEU A 129 12.44 -7.49 -6.12
N TYR A 130 12.93 -6.73 -5.14
CA TYR A 130 14.36 -6.57 -4.89
C TYR A 130 14.81 -7.51 -3.77
N TYR A 131 15.28 -8.70 -4.16
CA TYR A 131 15.79 -9.71 -3.22
C TYR A 131 17.29 -9.89 -3.39
N GLY A 132 18.06 -9.19 -2.56
CA GLY A 132 19.51 -9.24 -2.56
C GLY A 132 20.12 -9.16 -1.16
N GLY A 133 21.41 -9.46 -1.07
CA GLY A 133 22.16 -9.46 0.19
C GLY A 133 22.27 -10.84 0.85
N SER A 134 21.75 -11.90 0.24
CA SER A 134 21.97 -13.29 0.67
C SER A 134 23.43 -13.73 0.47
N ASN A 135 24.16 -13.05 -0.43
CA ASN A 135 25.61 -13.17 -0.55
C ASN A 135 26.30 -12.05 0.26
N PRO A 136 27.38 -12.37 1.01
CA PRO A 136 28.13 -11.38 1.78
C PRO A 136 28.96 -10.47 0.86
N ASP A 137 28.79 -9.15 1.01
CA ASP A 137 29.74 -8.13 0.58
C ASP A 137 30.99 -8.14 1.47
N SER A 138 32.10 -7.58 0.98
CA SER A 138 33.35 -7.48 1.77
C SER A 138 33.27 -6.44 2.89
N SER A 139 32.34 -5.48 2.78
CA SER A 139 32.01 -4.49 3.79
C SER A 139 30.51 -4.22 3.80
N VAL A 140 29.94 -3.97 4.97
CA VAL A 140 28.52 -3.60 5.10
C VAL A 140 28.33 -2.08 5.14
N GLY A 141 29.35 -1.34 5.59
CA GLY A 141 29.22 0.08 5.92
C GLY A 141 28.40 0.33 7.19
N ALA A 142 27.90 1.56 7.30
CA ALA A 142 26.89 2.00 8.24
C ALA A 142 26.04 3.05 7.52
N PHE A 143 24.72 3.04 7.73
CA PHE A 143 23.82 3.97 7.06
C PHE A 143 23.86 5.35 7.73
N ASP A 144 24.15 6.40 6.97
CA ASP A 144 24.17 7.79 7.41
C ASP A 144 23.15 8.61 6.59
N PRO A 145 21.93 8.84 7.12
CA PRO A 145 20.85 9.46 6.35
C PRO A 145 21.15 10.92 5.97
N ASP A 146 22.01 11.63 6.71
CA ASP A 146 22.37 13.00 6.40
C ASP A 146 23.50 13.07 5.35
N ALA A 147 24.47 12.15 5.40
CA ALA A 147 25.61 12.12 4.49
C ALA A 147 25.34 11.44 3.14
N ASP A 148 24.44 10.46 3.08
CA ASP A 148 24.16 9.67 1.87
C ASP A 148 22.97 10.17 1.05
N TYR A 149 22.03 10.92 1.66
CA TYR A 149 20.93 11.57 0.94
C TYR A 149 21.40 12.81 0.13
N ALA A 150 22.46 13.48 0.57
CA ALA A 150 22.97 14.71 -0.06
C ALA A 150 23.83 14.49 -1.33
N LYS A 151 24.15 13.24 -1.68
CA LYS A 151 24.99 12.89 -2.83
C LYS A 151 24.11 12.67 -4.06
N THR A 152 24.32 13.44 -5.12
CA THR A 152 23.86 13.03 -6.45
C THR A 152 24.53 11.70 -6.81
N VAL A 153 23.74 10.66 -7.12
CA VAL A 153 24.26 9.35 -7.55
C VAL A 153 25.33 9.54 -8.62
N ASP A 154 26.57 9.11 -8.35
CA ASP A 154 27.54 8.92 -9.41
C ASP A 154 27.18 7.64 -10.16
N TRP A 155 26.80 7.82 -11.42
CA TRP A 155 26.32 6.75 -12.29
C TRP A 155 27.45 5.86 -12.83
N ALA A 156 28.72 6.22 -12.58
CA ALA A 156 29.91 5.46 -12.95
C ALA A 156 30.68 4.88 -11.75
N GLN A 157 30.31 5.21 -10.52
CA GLN A 157 31.02 4.78 -9.31
C GLN A 157 30.71 3.32 -8.93
N SER A 158 31.74 2.56 -8.58
CA SER A 158 31.61 1.27 -7.89
C SER A 158 31.55 1.47 -6.37
N TYR A 159 30.73 0.66 -5.70
CA TYR A 159 30.45 0.80 -4.27
C TYR A 159 31.17 -0.29 -3.48
N SER A 160 31.92 0.11 -2.46
CA SER A 160 32.75 -0.79 -1.63
C SER A 160 32.00 -1.54 -0.54
N ASP A 161 30.73 -1.18 -0.29
CA ASP A 161 29.97 -1.60 0.87
C ASP A 161 28.46 -1.68 0.58
N THR A 162 27.77 -2.53 1.33
CA THR A 162 26.32 -2.74 1.19
C THR A 162 25.51 -1.46 1.38
N ALA A 163 25.81 -0.64 2.40
CA ALA A 163 25.05 0.57 2.70
C ALA A 163 24.99 1.55 1.51
N SER A 164 26.16 1.95 1.01
CA SER A 164 26.27 2.90 -0.09
C SER A 164 25.64 2.36 -1.38
N ALA A 165 25.86 1.07 -1.67
CA ALA A 165 25.34 0.43 -2.87
C ALA A 165 23.82 0.23 -2.84
N TYR A 166 23.23 -0.14 -1.70
CA TYR A 166 21.78 -0.33 -1.57
C TYR A 166 21.02 1.00 -1.61
N ALA A 167 21.56 2.06 -1.01
CA ALA A 167 21.00 3.40 -1.15
C ALA A 167 21.04 3.87 -2.62
N ALA A 168 22.17 3.68 -3.31
CA ALA A 168 22.31 4.05 -4.72
C ALA A 168 21.42 3.22 -5.67
N SER A 169 21.20 1.93 -5.38
CA SER A 169 20.31 1.08 -6.19
C SER A 169 18.85 1.48 -6.04
N LEU A 170 18.37 1.79 -4.82
CA LEU A 170 17.02 2.30 -4.59
C LEU A 170 16.81 3.69 -5.22
N GLN A 171 17.73 4.65 -5.00
CA GLN A 171 17.66 5.96 -5.65
C GLN A 171 17.58 5.83 -7.18
N ARG A 172 18.36 4.89 -7.75
CA ARG A 172 18.34 4.59 -9.18
C ARG A 172 17.02 3.97 -9.63
N MET A 173 16.51 2.94 -8.95
CA MET A 173 15.24 2.32 -9.31
C MET A 173 14.07 3.29 -9.21
N LYS A 174 14.00 4.14 -8.17
CA LYS A 174 12.98 5.21 -8.10
C LYS A 174 13.12 6.25 -9.21
N ALA A 175 14.33 6.50 -9.72
CA ALA A 175 14.57 7.44 -10.81
C ALA A 175 14.29 6.86 -12.21
N THR A 176 14.62 5.59 -12.45
CA THR A 176 14.34 4.89 -13.72
C THR A 176 12.87 4.44 -13.81
N TYR A 177 12.29 3.99 -12.69
CA TYR A 177 10.95 3.42 -12.59
C TYR A 177 10.08 4.15 -11.55
N PRO A 178 9.80 5.46 -11.74
CA PRO A 178 9.10 6.28 -10.74
C PRO A 178 7.64 5.89 -10.47
N GLY A 179 7.05 5.02 -11.28
CA GLY A 179 5.70 4.47 -11.11
C GLY A 179 5.66 3.00 -10.67
N ALA A 180 6.81 2.36 -10.43
CA ALA A 180 6.87 0.97 -10.00
C ALA A 180 6.88 0.85 -8.47
N GLU A 181 6.09 -0.07 -7.93
CA GLU A 181 6.15 -0.45 -6.51
C GLU A 181 7.41 -1.30 -6.27
N ILE A 182 8.31 -0.83 -5.42
CA ILE A 182 9.54 -1.56 -5.09
C ILE A 182 9.31 -2.29 -3.76
N ILE A 183 9.48 -3.61 -3.77
CA ILE A 183 9.35 -4.45 -2.59
C ILE A 183 10.73 -5.00 -2.23
N ALA A 184 11.30 -4.52 -1.12
CA ALA A 184 12.60 -4.94 -0.60
C ALA A 184 12.46 -6.20 0.26
N ILE A 185 13.07 -7.30 -0.18
CA ILE A 185 13.03 -8.60 0.52
C ILE A 185 14.33 -8.78 1.31
N ILE A 186 14.23 -8.82 2.64
CA ILE A 186 15.36 -8.87 3.57
C ILE A 186 15.84 -10.32 3.73
N PRO A 187 17.14 -10.62 3.54
CA PRO A 187 17.68 -11.98 3.62
C PRO A 187 17.75 -12.51 5.05
N TYR A 188 17.57 -13.82 5.21
CA TYR A 188 17.36 -14.48 6.51
C TYR A 188 18.57 -15.21 7.10
N TYR A 189 19.71 -15.31 6.39
CA TYR A 189 20.86 -16.12 6.81
C TYR A 189 21.66 -15.52 7.99
N GLU A 190 22.09 -16.37 8.92
CA GLU A 190 22.94 -15.98 10.07
C GLU A 190 24.45 -16.05 9.81
N GLN A 191 24.86 -16.28 8.57
CA GLN A 191 26.25 -16.56 8.23
C GLN A 191 27.01 -15.28 7.84
N ASN A 192 28.31 -15.24 8.18
CA ASN A 192 29.21 -14.13 7.86
C ASN A 192 28.66 -12.78 8.40
N ASN A 193 28.63 -11.75 7.57
CA ASN A 193 28.08 -10.43 7.86
C ASN A 193 26.62 -10.24 7.40
N ILE A 194 25.94 -11.29 6.91
CA ILE A 194 24.58 -11.19 6.36
C ILE A 194 23.57 -10.62 7.36
N PRO A 195 23.58 -10.96 8.67
CA PRO A 195 22.70 -10.32 9.65
C PRO A 195 22.85 -8.80 9.71
N LYS A 196 24.10 -8.31 9.66
CA LYS A 196 24.38 -6.87 9.65
C LYS A 196 23.98 -6.23 8.31
N GLN A 197 24.10 -6.96 7.19
CA GLN A 197 23.58 -6.51 5.90
C GLN A 197 22.06 -6.37 5.94
N ALA A 198 21.35 -7.36 6.48
CA ALA A 198 19.90 -7.34 6.63
C ALA A 198 19.43 -6.13 7.46
N GLU A 199 20.07 -5.85 8.60
CA GLU A 199 19.80 -4.65 9.42
C GLU A 199 20.01 -3.34 8.65
N VAL A 200 21.07 -3.23 7.85
CA VAL A 200 21.38 -2.01 7.08
C VAL A 200 20.44 -1.85 5.88
N ILE A 201 20.15 -2.93 5.16
CA ILE A 201 19.19 -2.98 4.06
C ILE A 201 17.80 -2.55 4.56
N GLU A 202 17.36 -3.08 5.69
CA GLU A 202 16.09 -2.71 6.34
C GLU A 202 16.04 -1.21 6.70
N GLN A 203 17.08 -0.68 7.35
CA GLN A 203 17.16 0.73 7.71
C GLN A 203 17.09 1.65 6.49
N ILE A 204 17.79 1.28 5.41
CA ILE A 204 17.81 2.05 4.16
C ILE A 204 16.45 1.98 3.46
N ALA A 205 15.86 0.79 3.29
CA ALA A 205 14.56 0.63 2.64
C ALA A 205 13.48 1.44 3.37
N LYS A 206 13.42 1.36 4.70
CA LYS A 206 12.50 2.16 5.53
C LYS A 206 12.74 3.67 5.41
N HIS A 207 13.98 4.12 5.24
CA HIS A 207 14.28 5.54 5.00
C HIS A 207 13.82 6.03 3.63
N TYR A 208 13.89 5.18 2.60
CA TYR A 208 13.42 5.52 1.24
C TYR A 208 11.91 5.35 1.04
N ASP A 209 11.15 5.04 2.11
CA ASP A 209 9.72 4.74 2.06
C ASP A 209 9.43 3.61 1.04
N ILE A 210 10.12 2.48 1.24
CA ILE A 210 10.04 1.27 0.42
C ILE A 210 9.41 0.15 1.26
N THR A 211 8.45 -0.56 0.68
CA THR A 211 7.80 -1.73 1.29
C THR A 211 8.82 -2.83 1.61
N THR A 212 8.89 -3.28 2.87
CA THR A 212 9.90 -4.26 3.33
C THR A 212 9.28 -5.58 3.77
N ILE A 213 9.77 -6.70 3.24
CA ILE A 213 9.40 -8.05 3.69
C ILE A 213 10.58 -8.70 4.42
N ASP A 214 10.43 -8.94 5.72
CA ASP A 214 11.52 -9.48 6.54
C ASP A 214 11.46 -11.00 6.69
N LEU A 215 12.27 -11.72 5.92
CA LEU A 215 12.31 -13.18 5.96
C LEU A 215 13.07 -13.74 7.17
N ARG A 216 13.65 -12.91 8.06
CA ARG A 216 14.41 -13.41 9.24
C ARG A 216 13.56 -14.28 10.16
N GLU A 217 12.25 -14.05 10.24
CA GLU A 217 11.30 -14.88 11.00
C GLU A 217 11.14 -16.29 10.41
N LEU A 218 11.25 -16.43 9.09
CA LEU A 218 11.14 -17.71 8.39
C LEU A 218 12.31 -18.66 8.67
N ARG A 219 13.50 -18.15 8.99
CA ARG A 219 14.76 -18.92 9.10
C ARG A 219 14.63 -20.24 9.87
N ASN A 220 13.82 -20.26 10.93
CA ASN A 220 13.69 -21.40 11.83
C ASN A 220 12.51 -22.32 11.48
N GLN A 221 11.75 -22.03 10.42
CA GLN A 221 10.64 -22.89 9.97
C GLN A 221 11.16 -24.17 9.33
N GLU A 222 10.50 -25.28 9.65
CA GLU A 222 10.83 -26.59 9.11
C GLU A 222 10.48 -26.65 7.61
N GLY A 223 11.40 -27.19 6.80
CA GLY A 223 11.19 -27.43 5.37
C GLY A 223 11.78 -26.43 4.40
N ILE A 224 12.12 -25.19 4.80
CA ILE A 224 12.64 -24.16 3.85
C ILE A 224 13.91 -24.62 3.14
N SER A 225 14.87 -25.15 3.92
CA SER A 225 16.18 -25.61 3.46
C SER A 225 16.53 -26.94 4.12
N PRO A 226 16.03 -28.09 3.61
CA PRO A 226 16.30 -29.39 4.21
C PRO A 226 17.81 -29.69 4.26
N ASN A 227 18.23 -30.43 5.28
CA ASN A 227 19.63 -30.85 5.51
C ASN A 227 20.66 -29.70 5.65
N ASN A 228 20.25 -28.53 6.18
CA ASN A 228 21.08 -27.32 6.26
C ASN A 228 21.63 -26.87 4.88
N ALA A 229 20.87 -27.09 3.80
CA ALA A 229 21.20 -26.56 2.49
C ALA A 229 21.33 -25.03 2.55
N LEU A 230 22.31 -24.49 1.84
CA LEU A 230 22.57 -23.05 1.78
C LEU A 230 21.50 -22.25 1.03
N HIS A 231 20.60 -22.90 0.28
CA HIS A 231 19.58 -22.28 -0.55
C HIS A 231 18.27 -23.06 -0.38
N PRO A 232 17.11 -22.40 -0.48
CA PRO A 232 15.82 -23.05 -0.30
C PRO A 232 15.50 -24.06 -1.41
N ASN A 233 14.71 -25.08 -1.09
CA ASN A 233 14.15 -26.01 -2.07
C ASN A 233 12.81 -25.48 -2.63
N MET A 234 12.17 -26.24 -3.54
CA MET A 234 10.88 -25.86 -4.13
C MET A 234 9.76 -25.60 -3.09
N ASP A 235 9.71 -26.35 -1.99
CA ASP A 235 8.72 -26.10 -0.93
C ASP A 235 9.06 -24.83 -0.13
N GLY A 236 10.33 -24.57 0.13
CA GLY A 236 10.82 -23.35 0.78
C GLY A 236 10.58 -22.08 -0.03
N HIS A 237 10.70 -22.13 -1.37
CA HIS A 237 10.28 -21.04 -2.24
C HIS A 237 8.78 -20.76 -2.15
N SER A 238 7.95 -21.82 -2.16
CA SER A 238 6.51 -21.71 -1.97
C SER A 238 6.14 -21.17 -0.57
N GLN A 239 6.91 -21.49 0.49
CA GLN A 239 6.78 -20.88 1.82
C GLN A 239 7.15 -19.38 1.81
N ILE A 240 8.25 -19.00 1.13
CA ILE A 240 8.65 -17.59 0.95
C ILE A 240 7.56 -16.79 0.20
N ALA A 241 6.96 -17.34 -0.85
CA ALA A 241 5.85 -16.71 -1.58
C ALA A 241 4.64 -16.42 -0.67
N ALA A 242 4.24 -17.42 0.13
CA ALA A 242 3.11 -17.29 1.05
C ALA A 242 3.37 -16.21 2.12
N TYR A 243 4.58 -16.17 2.68
CA TYR A 243 4.94 -15.17 3.68
C TYR A 243 5.06 -13.75 3.11
N ILE A 244 5.57 -13.58 1.88
CA ILE A 244 5.53 -12.29 1.17
C ILE A 244 4.09 -11.79 1.05
N CYS A 245 3.17 -12.66 0.60
CA CYS A 245 1.75 -12.35 0.48
C CYS A 245 1.14 -11.91 1.83
N GLN A 246 1.36 -12.69 2.88
CA GLN A 246 0.85 -12.40 4.22
C GLN A 246 1.37 -11.05 4.75
N GLN A 247 2.69 -10.82 4.67
CA GLN A 247 3.31 -9.60 5.18
C GLN A 247 2.85 -8.33 4.45
N LEU A 248 2.63 -8.38 3.13
CA LEU A 248 2.08 -7.25 2.37
C LEU A 248 0.67 -6.88 2.87
N TYR A 249 -0.19 -7.87 3.13
CA TYR A 249 -1.54 -7.63 3.64
C TYR A 249 -1.55 -7.14 5.10
N GLU A 250 -0.70 -7.71 5.96
CA GLU A 250 -0.56 -7.28 7.35
C GLU A 250 -0.04 -5.84 7.47
N GLN A 251 0.91 -5.43 6.62
CA GLN A 251 1.43 -4.07 6.61
C GLN A 251 0.37 -3.05 6.17
N ARG A 252 -0.46 -3.38 5.17
CA ARG A 252 -1.64 -2.59 4.76
C ARG A 252 -2.65 -2.40 5.89
N ALA A 253 -2.73 -3.30 6.86
CA ALA A 253 -3.62 -3.15 8.02
C ALA A 253 -3.08 -2.18 9.10
N VAL A 254 -1.82 -1.72 8.98
CA VAL A 254 -1.13 -0.91 10.00
C VAL A 254 -0.90 0.55 9.58
N THR A 255 -0.83 0.87 8.28
CA THR A 255 -0.77 2.25 7.77
C THR A 255 -2.17 2.90 7.76
N PRO A 256 -2.47 3.91 8.61
CA PRO A 256 -3.84 4.40 8.76
C PRO A 256 -4.16 5.57 7.83
N ASP A 257 -5.07 5.31 6.90
CA ASP A 257 -5.64 6.31 5.99
C ASP A 257 -6.83 7.02 6.68
N GLU A 258 -6.58 8.12 7.39
CA GLU A 258 -7.57 8.79 8.24
C GLU A 258 -8.78 9.36 7.46
N LYS A 259 -10.00 8.85 7.72
CA LYS A 259 -11.25 9.36 7.13
C LYS A 259 -12.03 10.24 8.11
N THR A 260 -12.74 11.27 7.61
CA THR A 260 -13.58 12.19 8.41
C THR A 260 -15.07 11.93 8.19
N VAL A 261 -15.87 11.81 9.25
CA VAL A 261 -17.35 11.64 9.17
C VAL A 261 -18.09 12.67 10.02
N THR A 262 -19.36 12.92 9.67
CA THR A 262 -20.30 13.74 10.47
C THR A 262 -21.32 12.82 11.17
N TYR A 263 -21.73 13.14 12.40
CA TYR A 263 -22.68 12.31 13.18
C TYR A 263 -24.02 13.04 13.39
N ASN A 264 -25.13 12.40 13.01
CA ASN A 264 -26.50 12.88 13.23
C ASN A 264 -27.25 11.95 14.20
N ALA A 265 -27.59 12.48 15.37
CA ALA A 265 -28.22 11.69 16.44
C ALA A 265 -29.66 11.24 16.15
N ASN A 266 -30.29 11.67 15.05
CA ASN A 266 -31.59 11.17 14.55
C ASN A 266 -32.68 11.11 15.64
N GLY A 267 -32.86 12.22 16.38
CA GLY A 267 -33.81 12.33 17.49
C GLY A 267 -33.31 11.85 18.86
N GLY A 268 -32.03 11.46 18.98
CA GLY A 268 -31.34 11.26 20.26
C GLY A 268 -30.28 12.33 20.54
N SER A 269 -29.32 12.03 21.42
CA SER A 269 -28.14 12.85 21.71
C SER A 269 -26.91 11.98 22.02
N PHE A 270 -25.72 12.50 21.79
CA PHE A 270 -24.44 11.89 22.18
C PHE A 270 -23.47 12.98 22.65
N LYS A 271 -22.49 12.63 23.48
CA LYS A 271 -21.44 13.56 23.93
C LYS A 271 -20.15 13.29 23.15
N ASN A 272 -19.72 14.28 22.35
CA ASN A 272 -18.35 14.37 21.83
C ASN A 272 -17.81 15.80 22.06
N GLY A 273 -16.51 15.92 22.26
CA GLY A 273 -15.91 17.08 22.93
C GLY A 273 -15.79 18.40 22.13
N ARG A 274 -16.28 18.48 20.89
CA ARG A 274 -16.31 19.70 20.06
C ARG A 274 -17.48 19.66 19.06
N ASP A 275 -18.01 20.83 18.74
CA ASP A 275 -19.01 21.07 17.70
C ASP A 275 -18.67 22.44 17.06
N PRO A 276 -18.68 22.65 15.72
CA PRO A 276 -19.00 21.70 14.65
C PRO A 276 -17.98 20.55 14.51
N ILE A 277 -18.49 19.34 14.31
CA ILE A 277 -17.67 18.11 14.29
C ILE A 277 -16.91 17.94 12.96
N LYS A 278 -15.60 18.14 12.97
CA LYS A 278 -14.64 17.40 12.13
C LYS A 278 -13.76 16.56 13.05
N GLN A 279 -13.86 15.24 13.00
CA GLN A 279 -13.01 14.34 13.79
C GLN A 279 -12.62 13.07 13.02
N PHE A 280 -11.40 12.64 13.30
CA PHE A 280 -10.71 11.46 12.79
C PHE A 280 -11.26 10.19 13.46
N VAL A 281 -11.51 9.12 12.69
CA VAL A 281 -12.06 7.87 13.23
C VAL A 281 -10.95 6.94 13.75
N THR A 282 -10.56 7.12 15.00
CA THR A 282 -9.98 6.01 15.78
C THR A 282 -11.03 4.89 15.94
N ALA A 283 -10.60 3.63 16.03
CA ALA A 283 -11.40 2.39 15.84
C ALA A 283 -12.60 2.10 16.79
N LYS A 284 -13.26 3.11 17.37
CA LYS A 284 -14.43 2.95 18.24
C LYS A 284 -15.42 4.12 18.08
N LEU A 285 -16.56 3.85 17.44
CA LEU A 285 -17.63 4.83 17.21
C LEU A 285 -18.26 5.30 18.54
N PRO A 286 -18.70 6.57 18.66
CA PRO A 286 -19.33 7.09 19.87
C PRO A 286 -20.68 6.42 20.14
N LYS A 287 -21.04 6.20 21.41
CA LYS A 287 -22.39 5.74 21.78
C LYS A 287 -23.37 6.91 21.84
N ALA A 288 -24.55 6.75 21.24
CA ALA A 288 -25.66 7.69 21.37
C ALA A 288 -26.73 7.19 22.36
N THR A 289 -27.53 8.12 22.87
CA THR A 289 -28.64 7.89 23.81
C THR A 289 -29.94 8.56 23.36
N ARG A 290 -31.07 7.90 23.56
CA ARG A 290 -32.43 8.43 23.30
C ARG A 290 -33.40 7.83 24.29
N ALA A 291 -34.17 8.66 24.99
CA ALA A 291 -35.11 8.19 26.02
C ALA A 291 -36.14 7.21 25.42
N GLY A 292 -36.33 6.05 26.06
CA GLY A 292 -37.25 4.98 25.62
C GLY A 292 -36.77 4.11 24.45
N TYR A 293 -35.53 4.25 23.99
CA TYR A 293 -34.99 3.50 22.85
C TYR A 293 -33.56 3.01 23.10
N ALA A 294 -33.29 1.74 22.76
CA ALA A 294 -31.93 1.22 22.67
C ALA A 294 -31.24 1.71 21.39
N PHE A 295 -29.97 2.08 21.52
CA PHE A 295 -29.11 2.46 20.40
C PHE A 295 -28.70 1.21 19.61
N VAL A 296 -29.14 1.13 18.35
CA VAL A 296 -28.89 -0.03 17.46
C VAL A 296 -27.49 0.05 16.82
N GLY A 297 -27.04 1.27 16.52
CA GLY A 297 -25.78 1.56 15.84
C GLY A 297 -25.86 2.83 15.00
N TRP A 298 -24.76 3.12 14.30
CA TRP A 298 -24.68 4.16 13.27
C TRP A 298 -24.94 3.55 11.89
N PHE A 299 -25.63 4.30 11.02
CA PHE A 299 -26.05 3.86 9.69
C PHE A 299 -25.77 4.93 8.64
N ASP A 300 -25.66 4.54 7.37
CA ASP A 300 -25.42 5.44 6.23
C ASP A 300 -26.65 6.31 5.84
N ARG A 301 -27.85 6.01 6.36
CA ARG A 301 -29.11 6.70 6.04
C ARG A 301 -29.98 6.95 7.28
N ALA A 302 -30.82 7.99 7.23
CA ALA A 302 -31.71 8.39 8.34
C ALA A 302 -32.83 7.38 8.66
N ALA A 303 -33.21 6.57 7.67
CA ALA A 303 -34.17 5.47 7.79
C ALA A 303 -33.74 4.34 6.83
N GLY A 304 -33.75 3.09 7.30
CA GLY A 304 -33.05 1.98 6.63
C GLY A 304 -31.55 2.24 6.48
N GLY A 305 -30.91 1.54 5.54
CA GLY A 305 -29.47 1.68 5.26
C GLY A 305 -28.61 0.60 5.92
N ASN A 306 -27.30 0.67 5.68
CA ASN A 306 -26.32 -0.29 6.16
C ASN A 306 -25.82 0.12 7.56
N LYS A 307 -25.71 -0.85 8.47
CA LYS A 307 -25.14 -0.65 9.80
C LYS A 307 -23.61 -0.55 9.68
N ILE A 308 -23.03 0.45 10.33
CA ILE A 308 -21.58 0.71 10.33
C ILE A 308 -21.05 0.38 11.73
N ALA A 309 -20.30 -0.71 11.89
CA ALA A 309 -19.69 -1.08 13.16
C ALA A 309 -18.31 -0.42 13.37
N SER A 310 -17.56 -0.17 12.29
CA SER A 310 -16.28 0.55 12.31
C SER A 310 -15.98 1.21 10.96
N ALA A 311 -14.89 1.99 10.86
CA ALA A 311 -14.39 2.52 9.59
C ALA A 311 -13.70 1.45 8.70
N LEU A 312 -13.56 0.21 9.20
CA LEU A 312 -12.93 -0.93 8.54
C LEU A 312 -13.94 -2.08 8.29
N ASP A 313 -15.24 -1.76 8.33
CA ASP A 313 -16.31 -2.77 8.26
C ASP A 313 -16.48 -3.32 6.83
N THR A 314 -16.30 -4.64 6.69
CA THR A 314 -16.37 -5.36 5.41
C THR A 314 -17.81 -5.62 4.93
N ALA A 315 -18.82 -5.34 5.76
CA ALA A 315 -20.23 -5.44 5.38
C ALA A 315 -20.73 -4.26 4.52
N ILE A 316 -19.89 -3.28 4.21
CA ILE A 316 -20.22 -2.11 3.38
C ILE A 316 -19.99 -2.44 1.89
N PRO A 317 -20.95 -2.19 0.97
CA PRO A 317 -20.75 -2.39 -0.46
C PRO A 317 -19.52 -1.65 -1.01
N SER A 318 -18.77 -2.31 -1.88
CA SER A 318 -17.42 -1.91 -2.33
C SER A 318 -17.31 -0.50 -2.93
N GLY A 319 -18.38 0.07 -3.48
CA GLY A 319 -18.40 1.46 -3.97
C GLY A 319 -18.53 2.56 -2.90
N MET A 320 -18.69 2.21 -1.61
CA MET A 320 -18.96 3.18 -0.55
C MET A 320 -17.83 3.35 0.47
N GLN A 321 -16.87 2.42 0.55
CA GLN A 321 -15.72 2.53 1.48
C GLN A 321 -14.83 3.75 1.17
N ASP A 322 -14.62 4.09 -0.10
CA ASP A 322 -13.87 5.29 -0.50
C ASP A 322 -14.62 6.60 -0.20
N ASN A 323 -15.95 6.56 -0.14
CA ASN A 323 -16.85 7.71 0.00
C ASN A 323 -17.24 8.03 1.46
N LEU A 324 -16.70 7.33 2.45
CA LEU A 324 -16.97 7.65 3.87
C LEU A 324 -16.47 9.05 4.26
N ASN A 325 -15.46 9.59 3.58
CA ASN A 325 -14.90 10.91 3.87
C ASN A 325 -15.89 12.05 3.51
N GLY A 326 -16.49 12.69 4.52
CA GLY A 326 -17.53 13.71 4.36
C GLY A 326 -18.97 13.18 4.49
N THR A 327 -19.16 11.87 4.65
CA THR A 327 -20.50 11.27 4.82
C THR A 327 -21.09 11.52 6.21
N THR A 328 -22.42 11.65 6.29
CA THR A 328 -23.16 11.77 7.55
C THR A 328 -23.70 10.42 7.99
N LEU A 329 -23.31 9.97 9.19
CA LEU A 329 -23.83 8.77 9.83
C LEU A 329 -25.02 9.12 10.74
N TYR A 330 -26.09 8.33 10.65
CA TYR A 330 -27.33 8.53 11.39
C TYR A 330 -27.47 7.48 12.49
N ALA A 331 -27.82 7.89 13.70
CA ALA A 331 -28.12 6.97 14.78
C ALA A 331 -29.44 6.23 14.52
N HIS A 332 -29.48 4.92 14.73
CA HIS A 332 -30.72 4.14 14.68
C HIS A 332 -31.12 3.61 16.05
N TRP A 333 -32.42 3.43 16.20
CA TRP A 333 -33.09 3.29 17.48
C TRP A 333 -34.13 2.19 17.41
N THR A 334 -34.08 1.24 18.34
CA THR A 334 -35.15 0.26 18.54
C THR A 334 -35.81 0.51 19.90
N ARG A 335 -37.12 0.22 20.03
CA ARG A 335 -37.79 0.35 21.33
C ARG A 335 -37.31 -0.77 22.25
N SER A 336 -36.69 -0.40 23.35
CA SER A 336 -36.27 -1.33 24.39
C SER A 336 -37.44 -1.59 25.33
N PHE A 337 -37.79 -2.87 25.50
CA PHE A 337 -38.71 -3.32 26.54
C PHE A 337 -37.95 -4.31 27.44
N THR A 338 -38.05 -4.13 28.75
CA THR A 338 -37.50 -5.06 29.73
C THR A 338 -38.64 -5.91 30.29
N TRP A 339 -38.52 -7.23 30.23
CA TRP A 339 -39.54 -8.15 30.73
C TRP A 339 -39.13 -8.69 32.10
N ASP A 340 -39.82 -8.23 33.14
CA ASP A 340 -39.90 -8.93 34.41
C ASP A 340 -41.35 -9.32 34.70
N PHE A 341 -41.55 -10.40 35.46
CA PHE A 341 -42.85 -11.06 35.64
C PHE A 341 -43.17 -11.15 37.14
N ASP A 342 -43.80 -10.10 37.70
CA ASP A 342 -45.20 -10.23 38.15
C ASP A 342 -45.86 -8.84 38.35
N ASN A 343 -47.18 -8.86 38.59
CA ASN A 343 -48.16 -7.79 38.37
C ASN A 343 -48.07 -6.56 39.30
N ASN A 344 -47.28 -5.54 38.91
CA ASN A 344 -47.65 -4.14 39.19
C ASN A 344 -47.09 -3.19 38.12
N LEU A 345 -47.96 -2.60 37.28
CA LEU A 345 -47.56 -1.88 36.05
C LEU A 345 -47.46 -0.35 36.21
N ASP A 346 -47.84 0.20 37.37
CA ASP A 346 -48.12 1.64 37.50
C ASP A 346 -47.04 2.46 38.25
N ALA A 347 -45.97 1.81 38.74
CA ALA A 347 -44.90 2.50 39.45
C ALA A 347 -43.78 2.93 38.48
N VAL A 348 -43.67 4.23 38.17
CA VAL A 348 -42.57 4.79 37.37
C VAL A 348 -41.49 5.47 38.22
N ASP A 349 -40.23 5.37 37.80
CA ASP A 349 -39.09 6.06 38.42
C ASP A 349 -39.03 7.56 38.05
N ALA A 350 -38.00 8.25 38.56
CA ALA A 350 -37.83 9.70 38.36
C ALA A 350 -37.57 10.11 36.89
N ASP A 351 -37.20 9.16 36.03
CA ASP A 351 -36.99 9.35 34.59
C ASP A 351 -38.20 8.84 33.75
N GLY A 352 -39.22 8.28 34.41
CA GLY A 352 -40.48 7.82 33.80
C GLY A 352 -40.53 6.34 33.42
N ASN A 353 -39.60 5.51 33.90
CA ASN A 353 -39.54 4.08 33.57
C ASN A 353 -40.32 3.21 34.57
N VAL A 354 -41.11 2.25 34.10
CA VAL A 354 -41.87 1.34 34.98
C VAL A 354 -40.94 0.38 35.72
N ILE A 355 -41.05 0.32 37.05
CA ILE A 355 -40.31 -0.59 37.95
C ILE A 355 -41.16 -1.84 38.23
N ILE A 356 -40.57 -3.02 38.02
CA ILE A 356 -41.12 -4.34 38.41
C ILE A 356 -40.09 -5.05 39.32
N THR A 357 -40.52 -5.96 40.20
CA THR A 357 -39.66 -6.62 41.20
C THR A 357 -40.11 -8.06 41.48
N VAL A 358 -39.17 -9.01 41.63
CA VAL A 358 -39.46 -10.47 41.78
C VAL A 358 -38.58 -11.15 42.86
N SER A 359 -39.09 -12.23 43.47
CA SER A 359 -38.43 -13.15 44.43
C SER A 359 -39.16 -14.52 44.43
N ASP A 360 -38.63 -15.70 44.80
CA ASP A 360 -37.38 -16.11 45.46
C ASP A 360 -37.03 -17.58 45.10
N LYS A 361 -35.80 -18.04 45.39
CA LYS A 361 -35.35 -19.44 45.68
C LYS A 361 -35.38 -20.60 44.64
N HIS A 362 -34.14 -20.95 44.24
CA HIS A 362 -33.56 -22.28 43.92
C HIS A 362 -33.78 -22.93 42.52
N GLY A 363 -32.73 -22.99 41.68
CA GLY A 363 -32.62 -23.77 40.42
C GLY A 363 -31.50 -23.26 39.48
N SER A 364 -31.01 -24.05 38.49
CA SER A 364 -29.85 -23.67 37.64
C SER A 364 -30.04 -23.91 36.12
N THR A 365 -29.23 -23.24 35.28
CA THR A 365 -29.33 -23.20 33.79
C THR A 365 -28.01 -23.62 33.12
N THR A 366 -28.06 -24.11 31.87
CA THR A 366 -26.86 -24.41 31.05
C THR A 366 -26.97 -23.80 29.65
N LEU A 367 -25.84 -23.29 29.14
CA LEU A 367 -25.68 -22.75 27.78
C LEU A 367 -24.84 -23.75 26.95
N ASN A 368 -25.18 -23.96 25.68
CA ASN A 368 -24.43 -24.84 24.77
C ASN A 368 -23.81 -24.04 23.61
N ASP A 369 -22.74 -24.59 23.03
CA ASP A 369 -21.98 -23.95 21.93
C ASP A 369 -22.72 -23.95 20.56
N ASP A 370 -23.93 -24.52 20.50
CA ASP A 370 -24.77 -24.66 19.29
C ASP A 370 -25.91 -23.62 19.20
N ASN A 371 -25.83 -22.55 20.00
CA ASN A 371 -26.87 -21.53 20.17
C ASN A 371 -28.23 -22.06 20.69
N THR A 372 -28.28 -23.23 21.32
CA THR A 372 -29.44 -23.67 22.11
C THR A 372 -29.35 -23.24 23.58
N VAL A 373 -30.42 -22.64 24.08
CA VAL A 373 -30.63 -22.42 25.52
C VAL A 373 -31.61 -23.47 26.03
N LYS A 374 -31.16 -24.36 26.94
CA LYS A 374 -31.98 -25.46 27.46
C LYS A 374 -32.37 -25.25 28.92
N PHE A 375 -33.68 -25.23 29.15
CA PHE A 375 -34.28 -25.16 30.48
C PHE A 375 -34.67 -26.57 30.93
N ASN A 376 -33.82 -27.21 31.74
CA ASN A 376 -34.12 -28.51 32.34
C ASN A 376 -34.93 -28.33 33.64
N ASP A 377 -36.05 -29.05 33.77
CA ASP A 377 -36.93 -29.10 34.95
C ASP A 377 -37.37 -27.73 35.51
N TYR A 378 -37.95 -26.88 34.65
CA TYR A 378 -38.16 -25.45 34.94
C TYR A 378 -39.60 -25.06 35.31
N GLN A 379 -39.78 -24.53 36.52
CA GLN A 379 -40.92 -23.68 36.93
C GLN A 379 -40.45 -22.52 37.86
N GLY A 380 -39.39 -21.80 37.50
CA GLY A 380 -38.85 -20.69 38.30
C GLY A 380 -37.61 -20.02 37.69
N LYS A 381 -37.36 -18.74 37.99
CA LYS A 381 -36.60 -17.81 37.11
C LYS A 381 -35.06 -17.90 37.15
N LEU A 382 -34.44 -17.57 36.00
CA LEU A 382 -33.00 -17.36 35.76
C LEU A 382 -32.32 -16.39 36.76
N SER A 383 -31.07 -16.69 37.14
CA SER A 383 -30.28 -15.90 38.12
C SER A 383 -29.23 -14.96 37.53
N THR A 384 -29.08 -14.87 36.20
CA THR A 384 -28.17 -13.94 35.53
C THR A 384 -28.82 -13.31 34.29
N PRO A 385 -28.80 -11.98 34.13
CA PRO A 385 -29.19 -11.34 32.88
C PRO A 385 -28.19 -11.71 31.78
N PHE A 386 -28.64 -12.44 30.77
CA PHE A 386 -27.88 -12.67 29.55
C PHE A 386 -28.42 -11.76 28.43
N THR A 387 -27.52 -11.29 27.56
CA THR A 387 -27.88 -10.46 26.41
C THR A 387 -27.79 -11.34 25.16
N LEU A 388 -28.90 -11.52 24.46
CA LEU A 388 -28.93 -12.23 23.18
C LEU A 388 -28.45 -11.31 22.06
N ASP A 389 -27.61 -11.83 21.16
CA ASP A 389 -27.21 -11.12 19.94
C ASP A 389 -28.35 -11.24 18.92
N PRO A 390 -28.99 -10.12 18.49
CA PRO A 390 -30.09 -10.15 17.53
C PRO A 390 -29.65 -10.43 16.09
N THR A 391 -28.34 -10.60 15.83
CA THR A 391 -27.80 -10.98 14.51
C THR A 391 -27.68 -12.50 14.32
N GLN A 392 -27.95 -13.30 15.36
CA GLN A 392 -27.91 -14.77 15.31
C GLN A 392 -29.31 -15.39 15.49
N ASN A 393 -29.55 -16.53 14.84
CA ASN A 393 -30.75 -17.33 15.04
C ASN A 393 -30.59 -18.19 16.31
N TRP A 394 -31.34 -17.87 17.36
CA TRP A 394 -31.36 -18.61 18.63
C TRP A 394 -32.52 -19.61 18.67
N CYS A 395 -32.27 -20.80 19.23
CA CYS A 395 -33.31 -21.79 19.50
C CYS A 395 -33.49 -21.97 21.01
N VAL A 396 -34.74 -21.85 21.49
CA VAL A 396 -35.09 -22.01 22.90
C VAL A 396 -35.97 -23.26 23.05
N GLU A 397 -35.46 -24.27 23.75
CA GLU A 397 -36.19 -25.52 23.97
C GLU A 397 -36.84 -25.55 25.36
N TRP A 398 -38.10 -25.97 25.40
CA TRP A 398 -38.88 -26.19 26.63
C TRP A 398 -39.42 -27.62 26.64
N ARG A 399 -39.43 -28.26 27.82
CA ARG A 399 -40.12 -29.54 28.05
C ARG A 399 -40.94 -29.49 29.33
N GLU A 400 -42.26 -29.44 29.20
CA GLU A 400 -43.17 -29.72 30.31
C GLU A 400 -43.48 -31.22 30.44
N LYS A 401 -43.86 -31.64 31.64
CA LYS A 401 -44.12 -33.05 31.98
C LYS A 401 -45.57 -33.24 32.41
N ASN A 402 -46.37 -33.85 31.52
CA ASN A 402 -47.69 -34.45 31.77
C ASN A 402 -48.83 -33.53 32.23
N GLN A 403 -49.81 -33.23 31.36
CA GLN A 403 -51.13 -33.89 31.33
C GLN A 403 -52.05 -33.30 30.23
N ALA A 404 -53.27 -33.83 30.10
CA ALA A 404 -54.13 -33.70 28.92
C ALA A 404 -55.49 -33.02 29.19
N LYS A 405 -56.14 -32.65 28.07
CA LYS A 405 -57.57 -32.31 27.86
C LYS A 405 -58.06 -30.88 28.14
N GLU A 406 -58.82 -30.43 27.14
CA GLU A 406 -59.95 -29.46 27.15
C GLU A 406 -59.65 -27.95 27.29
N ASN A 407 -59.87 -27.26 26.16
CA ASN A 407 -60.47 -25.93 26.01
C ASN A 407 -60.10 -24.80 26.99
N MET A 408 -59.16 -23.93 26.59
CA MET A 408 -59.21 -22.50 26.94
C MET A 408 -58.87 -21.61 25.75
N LEU A 409 -59.74 -20.64 25.46
CA LEU A 409 -59.45 -19.55 24.53
C LEU A 409 -58.44 -18.59 25.17
N PHE A 410 -57.55 -18.02 24.35
CA PHE A 410 -57.04 -16.67 24.60
C PHE A 410 -57.32 -15.76 23.41
N SER A 411 -58.07 -14.69 23.67
CA SER A 411 -58.43 -13.66 22.70
C SER A 411 -57.30 -12.64 22.54
N SER A 412 -56.99 -12.24 21.31
CA SER A 412 -56.40 -10.93 21.04
C SER A 412 -57.49 -9.96 20.54
N THR A 413 -57.46 -8.74 21.07
CA THR A 413 -58.50 -7.72 20.85
C THR A 413 -58.29 -6.99 19.52
N ALA A 414 -58.98 -7.44 18.47
CA ALA A 414 -59.14 -6.69 17.23
C ALA A 414 -60.64 -6.59 16.87
N THR A 415 -61.13 -5.37 16.69
CA THR A 415 -62.50 -5.09 16.26
C THR A 415 -62.69 -5.59 14.82
N ARG A 416 -63.69 -6.44 14.58
CA ARG A 416 -63.94 -7.03 13.24
C ARG A 416 -64.72 -6.04 12.37
N GLU A 417 -64.18 -5.69 11.20
CA GLU A 417 -64.85 -4.82 10.23
C GLU A 417 -65.51 -5.58 9.08
N LYS A 418 -66.51 -4.94 8.47
CA LYS A 418 -67.40 -5.53 7.47
C LYS A 418 -66.70 -5.65 6.11
N GLY A 419 -66.64 -6.86 5.56
CA GLY A 419 -66.11 -7.14 4.22
C GLY A 419 -64.70 -7.74 4.18
N MET A 420 -64.08 -8.01 5.33
CA MET A 420 -62.80 -8.71 5.40
C MET A 420 -62.96 -10.23 5.29
N THR A 421 -62.20 -10.84 4.38
CA THR A 421 -62.05 -12.31 4.29
C THR A 421 -60.93 -12.76 5.22
N TYR A 422 -61.17 -13.82 6.01
CA TYR A 422 -60.18 -14.38 6.93
C TYR A 422 -59.85 -15.81 6.53
N ILE A 423 -58.55 -16.13 6.45
CA ILE A 423 -58.05 -17.48 6.15
C ILE A 423 -57.56 -18.10 7.46
N PHE A 424 -58.03 -19.31 7.77
CA PHE A 424 -57.59 -20.09 8.92
C PHE A 424 -56.81 -21.32 8.44
N LEU A 425 -55.57 -21.43 8.87
CA LEU A 425 -54.77 -22.64 8.70
C LEU A 425 -55.00 -23.54 9.91
N TYR A 426 -55.63 -24.70 9.68
CA TYR A 426 -55.85 -25.72 10.69
C TYR A 426 -55.51 -27.07 10.07
N GLU A 427 -54.37 -27.65 10.43
CA GLU A 427 -53.99 -28.94 9.85
C GLU A 427 -54.99 -30.04 10.25
N PRO A 428 -55.47 -30.89 9.31
CA PRO A 428 -55.00 -31.08 7.93
C PRO A 428 -56.00 -30.59 6.84
N SER A 429 -56.73 -29.48 7.04
CA SER A 429 -57.73 -28.98 6.06
C SER A 429 -57.79 -27.46 5.95
N ILE A 430 -57.87 -26.94 4.72
CA ILE A 430 -58.08 -25.51 4.47
C ILE A 430 -59.58 -25.18 4.57
N TYR A 431 -59.91 -24.18 5.39
CA TYR A 431 -61.25 -23.62 5.51
C TYR A 431 -61.22 -22.14 5.11
N MET A 432 -62.16 -21.74 4.25
CA MET A 432 -62.49 -20.33 4.02
C MET A 432 -63.85 -20.03 4.62
N GLY A 433 -63.99 -18.91 5.33
CA GLY A 433 -65.27 -18.50 5.88
C GLY A 433 -65.49 -17.00 5.82
N THR A 434 -66.74 -16.61 5.61
CA THR A 434 -67.21 -15.23 5.68
C THR A 434 -68.15 -15.07 6.87
N TYR A 435 -68.03 -13.93 7.56
CA TYR A 435 -68.80 -13.65 8.77
C TYR A 435 -70.07 -12.88 8.43
N ASP A 436 -71.24 -13.53 8.58
CA ASP A 436 -72.54 -12.88 8.40
C ASP A 436 -72.98 -12.19 9.70
N VAL A 437 -72.85 -10.86 9.69
CA VAL A 437 -73.30 -9.97 10.77
C VAL A 437 -74.81 -10.00 11.01
N THR A 438 -75.62 -10.51 10.08
CA THR A 438 -77.09 -10.51 10.17
C THR A 438 -77.60 -11.64 11.07
N ASN A 439 -76.90 -12.80 11.07
CA ASN A 439 -77.27 -14.00 11.84
C ASN A 439 -76.26 -14.37 12.93
N ASN A 440 -75.20 -13.56 13.11
CA ASN A 440 -74.12 -13.74 14.09
C ASN A 440 -73.46 -15.13 14.00
N LYS A 441 -73.23 -15.59 12.77
CA LYS A 441 -72.64 -16.89 12.41
C LYS A 441 -71.54 -16.72 11.37
N THR A 442 -70.61 -17.66 11.36
CA THR A 442 -69.62 -17.82 10.30
C THR A 442 -69.99 -19.07 9.50
N ASP A 443 -70.19 -18.91 8.20
CA ASP A 443 -70.34 -20.05 7.29
C ASP A 443 -68.97 -20.41 6.70
N TYR A 444 -68.70 -21.70 6.57
CA TYR A 444 -67.40 -22.25 6.17
C TYR A 444 -67.52 -23.13 4.93
N ILE A 445 -66.62 -22.93 3.97
CA ILE A 445 -66.37 -23.85 2.86
C ILE A 445 -65.13 -24.68 3.22
N ASN A 446 -65.30 -26.00 3.24
CA ASN A 446 -64.24 -26.98 3.50
C ASN A 446 -63.76 -27.58 2.18
N PHE A 447 -62.47 -27.43 1.89
CA PHE A 447 -61.87 -27.95 0.64
C PHE A 447 -61.35 -29.39 0.74
N GLY A 448 -61.46 -30.03 1.91
CA GLY A 448 -61.17 -31.45 2.11
C GLY A 448 -59.70 -31.80 2.31
N GLY A 449 -59.45 -33.03 2.79
CA GLY A 449 -58.13 -33.66 2.86
C GLY A 449 -57.96 -34.75 1.79
N PRO A 450 -56.79 -35.42 1.70
CA PRO A 450 -56.34 -36.16 0.49
C PRO A 450 -57.08 -37.45 0.09
N ALA A 451 -58.32 -37.69 0.55
CA ALA A 451 -59.00 -38.98 0.40
C ALA A 451 -60.51 -38.88 0.12
N TYR A 452 -60.93 -38.04 -0.84
CA TYR A 452 -62.20 -38.24 -1.56
C TYR A 452 -62.10 -37.74 -3.01
N GLN A 453 -61.85 -38.67 -3.94
CA GLN A 453 -62.11 -38.43 -5.35
C GLN A 453 -63.63 -38.35 -5.59
N LYS A 454 -64.06 -37.38 -6.40
CA LYS A 454 -65.36 -37.43 -7.07
C LYS A 454 -65.23 -36.80 -8.46
N GLU A 455 -65.41 -37.62 -9.48
CA GLU A 455 -65.43 -37.21 -10.90
C GLU A 455 -66.54 -36.15 -11.13
N PRO A 456 -66.22 -34.94 -11.63
CA PRO A 456 -67.20 -34.01 -12.15
C PRO A 456 -67.47 -34.36 -13.62
N THR A 457 -68.70 -34.81 -13.90
CA THR A 457 -69.21 -34.94 -15.27
C THR A 457 -69.28 -33.60 -15.98
N SER A 458 -69.11 -33.65 -17.31
CA SER A 458 -69.17 -32.56 -18.31
C SER A 458 -69.86 -31.24 -17.92
N ASN A 459 -69.21 -30.16 -18.35
CA ASN A 459 -69.71 -28.78 -18.52
C ASN A 459 -69.83 -27.93 -17.25
N GLU A 460 -68.71 -27.31 -16.83
CA GLU A 460 -68.65 -25.86 -16.51
C GLU A 460 -67.20 -25.39 -16.17
N TYR A 461 -66.82 -24.21 -16.69
CA TYR A 461 -65.59 -23.41 -16.45
C TYR A 461 -64.22 -23.88 -16.98
N SER A 462 -63.39 -22.89 -17.35
CA SER A 462 -62.03 -23.02 -17.89
C SER A 462 -61.06 -23.59 -16.86
N VAL A 463 -60.29 -24.62 -17.25
CA VAL A 463 -59.52 -25.44 -16.32
C VAL A 463 -58.09 -24.91 -16.14
N VAL A 464 -57.82 -24.29 -14.99
CA VAL A 464 -56.43 -24.21 -14.47
C VAL A 464 -56.04 -25.60 -13.99
N LYS A 465 -55.08 -26.23 -14.65
CA LYS A 465 -54.60 -27.57 -14.26
C LYS A 465 -53.40 -27.45 -13.32
N LEU A 466 -53.58 -27.96 -12.11
CA LEU A 466 -52.54 -28.12 -11.09
C LEU A 466 -52.14 -29.60 -11.04
N GLU A 467 -50.94 -29.91 -11.52
CA GLU A 467 -50.39 -31.27 -11.48
C GLU A 467 -49.21 -31.33 -10.49
N ASN A 468 -49.26 -32.27 -9.55
CA ASN A 468 -48.17 -32.55 -8.62
C ASN A 468 -47.53 -33.89 -9.00
N ASN A 469 -46.43 -33.83 -9.76
CA ASN A 469 -45.65 -34.99 -10.13
C ASN A 469 -44.61 -35.26 -9.03
N TYR A 470 -44.97 -36.16 -8.12
CA TYR A 470 -44.11 -36.63 -7.03
C TYR A 470 -43.24 -37.79 -7.47
N ASP A 471 -41.93 -37.57 -7.59
CA ASP A 471 -40.95 -38.64 -7.78
C ASP A 471 -40.60 -39.28 -6.42
N LYS A 472 -41.05 -40.52 -6.25
CA LYS A 472 -40.88 -41.31 -5.03
C LYS A 472 -39.45 -41.80 -4.81
N ALA A 473 -38.56 -41.72 -5.80
CA ALA A 473 -37.14 -42.10 -5.67
C ALA A 473 -36.26 -40.94 -5.20
N THR A 474 -36.64 -39.69 -5.49
CA THR A 474 -35.89 -38.48 -5.11
C THR A 474 -36.57 -37.65 -4.01
N GLU A 475 -37.79 -38.03 -3.62
CA GLU A 475 -38.68 -37.29 -2.71
C GLU A 475 -39.07 -35.88 -3.20
N THR A 476 -38.89 -35.59 -4.50
CA THR A 476 -39.20 -34.28 -5.07
C THR A 476 -40.61 -34.22 -5.64
N SER A 477 -41.33 -33.13 -5.36
CA SER A 477 -42.61 -32.78 -5.98
C SER A 477 -42.41 -31.66 -6.99
N LEU A 478 -42.76 -31.89 -8.25
CA LEU A 478 -42.89 -30.83 -9.24
C LEU A 478 -44.36 -30.41 -9.35
N VAL A 479 -44.66 -29.17 -8.99
CA VAL A 479 -45.99 -28.56 -9.21
C VAL A 479 -45.93 -27.69 -10.46
N THR A 480 -46.76 -28.03 -11.44
CA THR A 480 -46.89 -27.27 -12.70
C THR A 480 -48.19 -26.47 -12.67
N LEU A 481 -48.15 -25.23 -13.16
CA LEU A 481 -49.33 -24.38 -13.35
C LEU A 481 -49.42 -23.96 -14.82
N SER A 482 -50.54 -24.32 -15.45
CA SER A 482 -50.80 -24.08 -16.86
C SER A 482 -52.12 -23.34 -17.06
N VAL A 483 -52.13 -22.38 -17.99
CA VAL A 483 -53.32 -21.65 -18.44
C VAL A 483 -53.43 -21.84 -19.96
N ASP A 484 -54.58 -22.33 -20.43
CA ASP A 484 -54.87 -22.63 -21.85
C ASP A 484 -53.78 -23.44 -22.61
N GLY A 485 -53.00 -24.22 -21.86
CA GLY A 485 -51.95 -25.11 -22.38
C GLY A 485 -50.53 -24.56 -22.35
N GLU A 486 -50.31 -23.27 -22.03
CA GLU A 486 -48.96 -22.73 -21.80
C GLU A 486 -48.56 -22.85 -20.32
N GLN A 487 -47.30 -23.24 -20.08
CA GLN A 487 -46.70 -23.30 -18.74
C GLN A 487 -46.21 -21.90 -18.33
N VAL A 488 -46.62 -21.46 -17.13
CA VAL A 488 -46.29 -20.11 -16.65
C VAL A 488 -45.16 -20.13 -15.59
N PHE A 489 -44.78 -21.30 -15.07
CA PHE A 489 -43.80 -21.41 -13.98
C PHE A 489 -43.06 -22.76 -13.95
N ALA A 490 -41.79 -22.77 -13.50
CA ALA A 490 -41.04 -24.00 -13.29
C ALA A 490 -40.05 -23.97 -12.09
N LYS A 491 -40.23 -24.97 -11.22
CA LYS A 491 -39.27 -25.57 -10.26
C LYS A 491 -38.95 -24.83 -8.94
N LEU A 492 -39.37 -25.48 -7.85
CA LEU A 492 -38.89 -25.33 -6.47
C LEU A 492 -38.34 -26.71 -6.04
N ASN A 493 -37.15 -26.75 -5.43
CA ASN A 493 -36.56 -28.01 -4.93
C ASN A 493 -36.91 -28.17 -3.44
N THR A 494 -37.44 -29.32 -3.01
CA THR A 494 -37.92 -29.49 -1.63
C THR A 494 -37.61 -30.86 -1.01
N GLN A 495 -36.70 -30.85 -0.04
CA GLN A 495 -36.68 -31.73 1.14
C GLN A 495 -36.36 -30.80 2.32
N GLY A 496 -37.13 -30.66 3.41
CA GLY A 496 -38.48 -31.10 3.79
C GLY A 496 -38.63 -30.89 5.32
N ARG A 497 -39.75 -30.48 5.92
CA ARG A 497 -41.07 -30.04 5.45
C ARG A 497 -41.74 -29.19 6.58
N TYR A 498 -42.39 -28.07 6.23
CA TYR A 498 -43.27 -27.20 7.07
C TYR A 498 -42.66 -26.59 8.37
N GLY A 499 -42.46 -25.26 8.49
CA GLY A 499 -42.68 -24.19 7.52
C GLY A 499 -42.17 -22.80 7.96
N SER A 500 -42.05 -21.88 6.99
CA SER A 500 -41.78 -20.43 7.11
C SER A 500 -40.58 -19.96 7.94
N HIS A 501 -39.40 -19.89 7.29
CA HIS A 501 -38.52 -18.73 7.49
C HIS A 501 -39.03 -17.54 6.66
N GLY A 502 -38.75 -16.33 7.13
CA GLY A 502 -39.14 -15.06 6.50
C GLY A 502 -38.12 -13.96 6.73
N SER A 503 -36.83 -14.27 6.64
CA SER A 503 -35.81 -13.26 6.38
C SER A 503 -35.88 -12.80 4.92
N SER A 504 -35.66 -11.51 4.72
CA SER A 504 -35.81 -10.82 3.43
C SER A 504 -34.78 -11.26 2.38
N LEU A 505 -35.25 -11.46 1.15
CA LEU A 505 -34.45 -11.25 -0.07
C LEU A 505 -35.18 -10.26 -0.98
N THR A 506 -34.41 -9.35 -1.57
CA THR A 506 -34.85 -8.22 -2.39
C THR A 506 -35.13 -8.64 -3.84
N ALA A 507 -36.22 -8.14 -4.42
CA ALA A 507 -36.50 -8.32 -5.85
C ALA A 507 -35.52 -7.51 -6.71
N SER A 508 -35.06 -8.14 -7.80
CA SER A 508 -34.34 -7.52 -8.92
C SER A 508 -35.29 -7.21 -10.08
N ASP A 509 -34.76 -6.69 -11.19
CA ASP A 509 -35.45 -5.96 -12.26
C ASP A 509 -36.57 -6.70 -13.04
N TYR A 510 -36.96 -7.91 -12.64
CA TYR A 510 -38.01 -8.71 -13.29
C TYR A 510 -39.44 -8.29 -12.93
N GLU A 511 -39.67 -7.61 -11.80
CA GLU A 511 -41.00 -7.10 -11.45
C GLU A 511 -41.45 -5.93 -12.35
N GLN A 512 -40.50 -5.17 -12.91
CA GLN A 512 -40.81 -4.07 -13.83
C GLN A 512 -41.42 -4.56 -15.15
N TYR A 513 -40.94 -5.70 -15.67
CA TYR A 513 -41.47 -6.33 -16.88
C TYR A 513 -42.92 -6.84 -16.71
N ALA A 514 -43.27 -7.32 -15.51
CA ALA A 514 -44.64 -7.75 -15.19
C ALA A 514 -45.61 -6.56 -15.07
N LEU A 515 -45.14 -5.41 -14.58
CA LEU A 515 -45.96 -4.20 -14.40
C LEU A 515 -46.29 -3.50 -15.74
N GLU A 516 -45.36 -3.48 -16.69
CA GLU A 516 -45.56 -2.81 -17.99
C GLU A 516 -46.53 -3.57 -18.93
N LYS A 517 -46.64 -4.90 -18.81
CA LYS A 517 -47.55 -5.72 -19.62
C LYS A 517 -49.01 -5.72 -19.16
N LEU A 518 -49.31 -5.28 -17.94
CA LEU A 518 -50.65 -5.35 -17.33
C LEU A 518 -51.33 -3.97 -17.12
N ASN A 519 -50.62 -2.87 -17.42
CA ASN A 519 -51.17 -1.54 -17.72
C ASN A 519 -52.21 -0.96 -16.72
N PHE A 520 -51.84 -0.86 -15.45
CA PHE A 520 -52.60 -0.12 -14.42
C PHE A 520 -51.89 1.17 -14.00
N THR A 521 -52.66 2.22 -13.68
CA THR A 521 -52.14 3.51 -13.17
C THR A 521 -53.09 4.09 -12.12
N PHE A 522 -52.56 4.64 -11.03
CA PHE A 522 -53.36 5.32 -10.00
C PHE A 522 -52.92 6.79 -9.85
N ASN A 523 -53.90 7.70 -9.87
CA ASN A 523 -53.70 9.14 -9.64
C ASN A 523 -54.39 9.57 -8.33
N TYR A 524 -53.81 10.56 -7.63
CA TYR A 524 -54.31 11.09 -6.36
C TYR A 524 -54.90 12.50 -6.52
N LEU A 525 -56.09 12.74 -5.97
CA LEU A 525 -56.69 14.06 -5.75
C LEU A 525 -57.47 14.04 -4.42
N GLY A 526 -57.36 15.09 -3.60
CA GLY A 526 -57.90 15.10 -2.23
C GLY A 526 -58.95 16.19 -1.95
N GLY A 527 -59.88 15.89 -1.03
CA GLY A 527 -60.71 16.83 -0.23
C GLY A 527 -61.69 17.78 -0.95
N ASN A 528 -62.84 18.17 -0.39
CA ASN A 528 -63.49 17.86 0.90
C ASN A 528 -64.96 18.36 0.90
N ARG A 529 -65.76 17.90 1.88
CA ARG A 529 -67.03 18.42 2.43
C ARG A 529 -68.41 18.09 1.81
N ASP A 530 -69.23 17.57 2.73
CA ASP A 530 -70.64 17.88 3.01
C ASP A 530 -71.74 17.45 2.02
N GLY A 531 -72.20 16.21 2.22
CA GLY A 531 -73.63 15.87 2.14
C GLY A 531 -74.15 15.30 0.81
N GLY A 532 -74.29 13.98 0.77
CA GLY A 532 -74.99 13.27 -0.31
C GLY A 532 -74.05 12.60 -1.31
N ASP A 533 -74.26 11.29 -1.49
CA ASP A 533 -73.65 10.38 -2.46
C ASP A 533 -72.11 10.21 -2.48
N THR A 534 -71.72 8.93 -2.40
CA THR A 534 -70.34 8.43 -2.32
C THR A 534 -69.49 8.73 -3.55
N PRO A 535 -68.16 8.81 -3.36
CA PRO A 535 -67.30 7.86 -4.06
C PRO A 535 -66.74 6.80 -3.11
N ALA A 536 -67.21 5.56 -3.29
CA ALA A 536 -66.44 4.40 -2.86
C ALA A 536 -65.28 4.20 -3.83
N TRP A 537 -64.15 3.68 -3.33
CA TRP A 537 -63.10 3.13 -4.20
C TRP A 537 -63.64 1.88 -4.89
N LYS A 538 -64.20 2.03 -6.10
CA LYS A 538 -64.61 0.90 -6.94
C LYS A 538 -63.43 0.42 -7.77
N LEU A 539 -62.95 -0.79 -7.48
CA LEU A 539 -62.55 -1.66 -8.59
C LEU A 539 -63.82 -2.16 -9.26
N SER A 540 -63.94 -1.94 -10.57
CA SER A 540 -64.97 -2.55 -11.41
C SER A 540 -64.40 -2.81 -12.80
N ASN A 541 -64.22 -4.08 -13.16
CA ASN A 541 -64.13 -4.51 -14.54
C ASN A 541 -65.49 -5.05 -14.97
N THR A 542 -65.93 -4.66 -16.15
CA THR A 542 -67.16 -5.12 -16.80
C THR A 542 -66.76 -5.88 -18.05
N PHE A 543 -67.36 -7.05 -18.29
CA PHE A 543 -67.31 -7.72 -19.60
C PHE A 543 -68.75 -8.02 -20.04
N ASP A 544 -69.09 -7.59 -21.25
CA ASP A 544 -70.42 -7.74 -21.83
C ASP A 544 -70.63 -9.13 -22.47
N TYR A 545 -71.89 -9.56 -22.53
CA TYR A 545 -72.32 -10.87 -23.03
C TYR A 545 -72.16 -11.06 -24.54
N ILE A 546 -71.77 -12.27 -24.97
CA ILE A 546 -72.01 -12.80 -26.33
C ILE A 546 -72.64 -14.20 -26.21
N LYS A 547 -73.56 -14.54 -27.13
CA LYS A 547 -74.44 -15.73 -27.08
C LYS A 547 -74.58 -16.34 -28.48
N VAL A 548 -74.32 -17.64 -28.66
CA VAL A 548 -74.45 -18.37 -29.95
C VAL A 548 -75.00 -19.79 -29.74
N THR A 549 -75.68 -20.34 -30.75
CA THR A 549 -76.50 -21.57 -30.74
C THR A 549 -75.79 -22.79 -31.37
N LEU A 550 -76.21 -24.02 -31.03
CA LEU A 550 -75.66 -25.30 -31.51
C LEU A 550 -76.46 -25.91 -32.69
N GLY A 551 -75.88 -26.90 -33.39
CA GLY A 551 -76.55 -27.73 -34.40
C GLY A 551 -75.90 -29.10 -34.68
N ASP A 552 -76.71 -30.15 -34.52
CA ASP A 552 -76.85 -31.51 -35.13
C ASP A 552 -75.65 -32.45 -35.45
N ASP A 553 -75.96 -33.74 -35.45
CA ASP A 553 -75.07 -34.87 -35.14
C ASP A 553 -75.03 -36.02 -36.18
N HIS A 554 -73.83 -36.43 -36.63
CA HIS A 554 -73.59 -37.73 -37.27
C HIS A 554 -72.14 -38.22 -37.07
N THR A 555 -71.87 -39.52 -37.27
CA THR A 555 -70.56 -40.16 -37.07
C THR A 555 -69.66 -40.14 -38.32
N HIS A 556 -68.34 -40.06 -38.12
CA HIS A 556 -67.33 -39.93 -39.19
C HIS A 556 -66.32 -41.11 -39.25
N THR A 557 -65.87 -41.45 -40.46
CA THR A 557 -64.84 -42.49 -40.72
C THR A 557 -63.59 -41.87 -41.35
N TYR A 558 -62.41 -42.06 -40.73
CA TYR A 558 -61.16 -41.39 -41.10
C TYR A 558 -60.11 -42.32 -41.72
N GLY A 559 -59.33 -41.82 -42.70
CA GLY A 559 -58.26 -42.57 -43.39
C GLY A 559 -56.94 -42.71 -42.59
N THR A 560 -55.98 -43.48 -43.12
CA THR A 560 -54.71 -43.79 -42.42
C THR A 560 -53.58 -42.77 -42.62
N THR A 561 -53.70 -41.85 -43.57
CA THR A 561 -52.63 -40.88 -43.90
C THR A 561 -52.95 -39.52 -43.29
N TYR A 562 -51.99 -38.91 -42.58
CA TYR A 562 -52.15 -37.56 -42.05
C TYR A 562 -52.01 -36.51 -43.17
N SER A 563 -52.95 -35.58 -43.20
CA SER A 563 -52.79 -34.26 -43.84
C SER A 563 -52.22 -33.29 -42.81
N SER A 564 -51.45 -32.29 -43.24
CA SER A 564 -50.83 -31.32 -42.33
C SER A 564 -50.66 -29.94 -42.96
N ASP A 565 -50.64 -28.93 -42.11
CA ASP A 565 -50.27 -27.55 -42.44
C ASP A 565 -49.35 -26.96 -41.35
N SER A 566 -49.22 -25.64 -41.28
CA SER A 566 -48.39 -24.94 -40.28
C SER A 566 -48.94 -25.00 -38.84
N THR A 567 -50.20 -25.37 -38.65
CA THR A 567 -50.92 -25.34 -37.36
C THR A 567 -51.03 -26.71 -36.70
N GLY A 568 -51.04 -27.78 -37.49
CA GLY A 568 -51.11 -29.15 -37.01
C GLY A 568 -51.28 -30.18 -38.12
N HIS A 569 -51.66 -31.39 -37.73
CA HIS A 569 -51.98 -32.50 -38.62
C HIS A 569 -53.31 -33.15 -38.22
N TRP A 570 -54.02 -33.70 -39.20
CA TRP A 570 -55.34 -34.30 -39.02
C TRP A 570 -55.58 -35.40 -40.05
N LYS A 571 -56.66 -36.17 -39.87
CA LYS A 571 -57.17 -37.09 -40.87
C LYS A 571 -58.46 -36.53 -41.44
N THR A 572 -58.65 -36.68 -42.74
CA THR A 572 -59.88 -36.24 -43.42
C THR A 572 -60.87 -37.40 -43.48
N CYS A 573 -62.13 -37.15 -43.15
CA CYS A 573 -63.20 -38.13 -43.24
C CYS A 573 -63.43 -38.48 -44.71
N THR A 574 -63.35 -39.76 -45.06
CA THR A 574 -63.40 -40.20 -46.47
C THR A 574 -64.78 -40.06 -47.12
N GLU A 575 -65.82 -39.84 -46.32
CA GLU A 575 -67.22 -39.81 -46.77
C GLU A 575 -67.77 -38.38 -46.93
N CYS A 576 -67.46 -37.46 -46.01
CA CYS A 576 -67.98 -36.09 -46.01
C CYS A 576 -66.91 -34.99 -46.16
N GLY A 577 -65.62 -35.34 -46.17
CA GLY A 577 -64.52 -34.37 -46.25
C GLY A 577 -64.27 -33.56 -44.97
N ALA A 578 -65.00 -33.81 -43.89
CA ALA A 578 -64.76 -33.16 -42.60
C ALA A 578 -63.40 -33.57 -42.02
N ASN A 579 -62.61 -32.60 -41.54
CA ASN A 579 -61.35 -32.86 -40.86
C ASN A 579 -61.62 -33.33 -39.42
N GLY A 580 -60.90 -34.35 -38.95
CA GLY A 580 -60.98 -34.85 -37.58
C GLY A 580 -59.65 -35.44 -37.11
N GLU A 581 -59.59 -35.81 -35.83
CA GLU A 581 -58.33 -36.16 -35.14
C GLU A 581 -57.23 -35.09 -35.33
N PHE A 582 -57.61 -33.81 -35.32
CA PHE A 582 -56.64 -32.71 -35.37
C PHE A 582 -55.76 -32.72 -34.12
N SER A 583 -54.45 -32.76 -34.33
CA SER A 583 -53.42 -32.62 -33.30
C SER A 583 -52.42 -31.55 -33.72
N LYS A 584 -51.96 -30.74 -32.76
CA LYS A 584 -50.82 -29.84 -32.99
C LYS A 584 -49.56 -30.68 -33.23
N HIS A 585 -48.63 -30.13 -34.01
CA HIS A 585 -47.32 -30.73 -34.19
C HIS A 585 -46.54 -30.81 -32.88
N THR A 586 -45.92 -31.96 -32.62
CA THR A 586 -45.12 -32.25 -31.42
C THR A 586 -43.85 -33.04 -31.79
N GLY A 587 -42.84 -32.96 -30.93
CA GLY A 587 -41.55 -33.66 -31.12
C GLY A 587 -40.46 -32.80 -31.80
N GLY A 588 -39.24 -33.32 -31.77
CA GLY A 588 -38.06 -32.64 -32.34
C GLY A 588 -37.54 -31.45 -31.52
N THR A 589 -36.43 -30.86 -31.99
CA THR A 589 -35.79 -29.69 -31.36
C THR A 589 -35.36 -28.71 -32.45
N ALA A 590 -35.82 -27.46 -32.36
CA ALA A 590 -35.39 -26.41 -33.27
C ALA A 590 -34.00 -25.89 -32.92
N THR A 591 -33.19 -25.61 -33.93
CA THR A 591 -31.87 -24.97 -33.82
C THR A 591 -31.87 -23.64 -34.58
N CYS A 592 -30.84 -22.83 -34.41
CA CYS A 592 -30.68 -21.59 -35.18
C CYS A 592 -30.41 -21.79 -36.68
N THR A 593 -30.48 -23.03 -37.19
CA THR A 593 -30.37 -23.38 -38.61
C THR A 593 -31.42 -24.38 -39.12
N ALA A 594 -32.24 -24.97 -38.24
CA ALA A 594 -33.29 -25.92 -38.61
C ALA A 594 -34.53 -25.80 -37.70
N LYS A 595 -35.73 -25.86 -38.28
CA LYS A 595 -37.01 -25.91 -37.53
C LYS A 595 -37.16 -27.29 -36.86
N ALA A 596 -37.99 -27.38 -35.81
CA ALA A 596 -38.32 -28.67 -35.22
C ALA A 596 -39.07 -29.54 -36.24
N VAL A 597 -38.86 -30.87 -36.24
CA VAL A 597 -39.55 -31.80 -37.15
C VAL A 597 -40.54 -32.62 -36.34
N CYS A 598 -41.80 -32.66 -36.78
CA CYS A 598 -42.85 -33.36 -36.05
C CYS A 598 -42.68 -34.87 -36.18
N GLU A 599 -42.57 -35.56 -35.04
CA GLU A 599 -42.31 -37.01 -34.95
C GLU A 599 -43.49 -37.89 -35.44
N THR A 600 -44.64 -37.29 -35.77
CA THR A 600 -45.85 -38.00 -36.21
C THR A 600 -46.13 -37.89 -37.72
N CYS A 601 -45.68 -36.80 -38.38
CA CYS A 601 -45.91 -36.57 -39.81
C CYS A 601 -44.67 -36.08 -40.58
N ASP A 602 -43.50 -36.12 -39.95
CA ASP A 602 -42.17 -35.75 -40.48
C ASP A 602 -42.07 -34.36 -41.12
N GLN A 603 -43.01 -33.45 -40.81
CA GLN A 603 -42.98 -32.08 -41.34
C GLN A 603 -42.23 -31.13 -40.41
N PRO A 604 -41.40 -30.21 -40.96
CA PRO A 604 -40.78 -29.14 -40.19
C PRO A 604 -41.83 -28.10 -39.77
N TYR A 605 -41.84 -27.71 -38.51
CA TYR A 605 -42.84 -26.83 -37.91
C TYR A 605 -42.23 -25.90 -36.84
N GLY A 606 -43.00 -24.89 -36.42
CA GLY A 606 -42.54 -23.87 -35.48
C GLY A 606 -41.52 -22.91 -36.11
N GLU A 607 -40.81 -22.13 -35.30
CA GLU A 607 -39.74 -21.24 -35.75
C GLU A 607 -38.34 -21.83 -35.53
N LEU A 608 -37.31 -21.18 -36.10
CA LEU A 608 -35.92 -21.50 -35.79
C LEU A 608 -35.63 -21.22 -34.32
N GLY A 609 -34.73 -22.01 -33.72
CA GLY A 609 -34.24 -21.75 -32.37
C GLY A 609 -33.41 -20.46 -32.31
N ALA A 610 -33.48 -19.74 -31.19
CA ALA A 610 -32.75 -18.49 -31.02
C ALA A 610 -31.22 -18.64 -31.17
N HIS A 611 -30.56 -17.59 -31.67
CA HIS A 611 -29.10 -17.53 -31.67
C HIS A 611 -28.56 -17.39 -30.23
N LYS A 612 -27.55 -18.19 -29.88
CA LYS A 612 -26.82 -18.07 -28.61
C LYS A 612 -25.61 -17.15 -28.80
N LEU A 613 -25.81 -15.87 -28.58
CA LEU A 613 -24.87 -14.81 -28.93
C LEU A 613 -23.98 -14.39 -27.74
N THR A 614 -22.71 -14.09 -28.05
CA THR A 614 -21.77 -13.43 -27.13
C THR A 614 -21.34 -12.09 -27.75
N LYS A 615 -21.43 -11.00 -26.99
CA LYS A 615 -21.04 -9.64 -27.44
C LYS A 615 -19.53 -9.44 -27.36
N THR A 616 -18.98 -8.68 -28.31
CA THR A 616 -17.69 -8.01 -28.25
C THR A 616 -17.91 -6.51 -28.39
N ASP A 617 -17.45 -5.73 -27.41
CA ASP A 617 -17.64 -4.28 -27.39
C ASP A 617 -16.78 -3.55 -28.42
N ALA A 618 -17.23 -2.37 -28.85
CA ALA A 618 -16.52 -1.55 -29.82
C ALA A 618 -15.22 -0.99 -29.23
N LYS A 619 -14.14 -1.05 -30.02
CA LYS A 619 -12.83 -0.47 -29.72
C LYS A 619 -12.46 0.54 -30.80
N ALA A 620 -12.18 1.79 -30.45
CA ALA A 620 -11.74 2.78 -31.43
C ALA A 620 -10.36 2.39 -32.01
N ALA A 621 -10.17 2.58 -33.33
CA ALA A 621 -8.85 2.42 -33.95
C ALA A 621 -7.90 3.52 -33.49
N THR A 622 -6.64 3.17 -33.26
CA THR A 622 -5.57 4.12 -32.90
C THR A 622 -4.60 4.28 -34.08
N CYS A 623 -3.52 5.04 -33.91
CA CYS A 623 -2.48 5.13 -34.94
C CYS A 623 -1.82 3.78 -35.26
N THR A 624 -1.77 2.87 -34.27
CA THR A 624 -1.01 1.60 -34.33
C THR A 624 -1.87 0.35 -34.15
N GLU A 625 -3.03 0.45 -33.50
CA GLU A 625 -3.96 -0.68 -33.30
C GLU A 625 -5.21 -0.54 -34.16
N ALA A 626 -5.58 -1.64 -34.81
CA ALA A 626 -6.88 -1.77 -35.45
C ALA A 626 -7.98 -1.73 -34.37
N GLY A 627 -9.05 -1.01 -34.64
CA GLY A 627 -10.24 -1.00 -33.80
C GLY A 627 -11.24 -2.07 -34.25
N ASN A 628 -12.38 -2.10 -33.59
CA ASN A 628 -13.56 -2.81 -34.06
C ASN A 628 -14.84 -2.05 -33.73
N GLU A 629 -15.84 -2.17 -34.60
CA GLU A 629 -17.24 -1.91 -34.22
C GLU A 629 -17.74 -3.01 -33.27
N ALA A 630 -18.83 -2.77 -32.56
CA ALA A 630 -19.41 -3.80 -31.68
C ALA A 630 -20.06 -4.90 -32.51
N TYR A 631 -19.83 -6.16 -32.15
CA TYR A 631 -20.38 -7.32 -32.85
C TYR A 631 -20.73 -8.46 -31.90
N TRP A 632 -21.55 -9.39 -32.36
CA TRP A 632 -22.03 -10.55 -31.61
C TRP A 632 -21.69 -11.84 -32.37
N THR A 633 -21.28 -12.90 -31.67
CA THR A 633 -20.94 -14.19 -32.29
C THR A 633 -21.88 -15.29 -31.79
N CYS A 634 -22.49 -16.06 -32.69
CA CYS A 634 -23.37 -17.17 -32.33
C CYS A 634 -22.60 -18.47 -32.13
N SER A 635 -22.59 -19.01 -30.90
CA SER A 635 -21.89 -20.27 -30.60
C SER A 635 -22.51 -21.50 -31.27
N GLY A 636 -23.74 -21.40 -31.78
CA GLY A 636 -24.47 -22.51 -32.41
C GLY A 636 -24.22 -22.68 -33.92
N CYS A 637 -23.93 -21.59 -34.63
CA CYS A 637 -23.71 -21.60 -36.09
C CYS A 637 -22.42 -20.94 -36.56
N GLY A 638 -21.62 -20.35 -35.65
CA GLY A 638 -20.34 -19.71 -35.97
C GLY A 638 -20.44 -18.40 -36.75
N LYS A 639 -21.66 -17.88 -36.93
CA LYS A 639 -21.95 -16.62 -37.63
C LYS A 639 -21.79 -15.41 -36.71
N TYR A 640 -21.57 -14.26 -37.32
CA TYR A 640 -21.38 -12.96 -36.66
C TYR A 640 -22.55 -12.04 -36.99
N PHE A 641 -22.88 -11.14 -36.07
CA PHE A 641 -24.04 -10.25 -36.15
C PHE A 641 -23.70 -8.85 -35.64
N SER A 642 -24.37 -7.82 -36.16
CA SER A 642 -24.22 -6.43 -35.68
C SER A 642 -25.25 -6.02 -34.62
N ASP A 643 -26.10 -6.97 -34.18
CA ASP A 643 -27.12 -6.76 -33.16
C ASP A 643 -27.23 -7.92 -32.16
N GLU A 644 -27.73 -7.62 -30.97
CA GLU A 644 -27.91 -8.57 -29.86
C GLU A 644 -29.00 -9.62 -30.06
N ASN A 645 -29.87 -9.45 -31.06
CA ASN A 645 -30.94 -10.37 -31.38
C ASN A 645 -30.56 -11.35 -32.52
N GLY A 646 -29.41 -11.15 -33.16
CA GLY A 646 -28.92 -12.00 -34.25
C GLY A 646 -29.73 -11.84 -35.54
N THR A 647 -30.25 -10.65 -35.80
CA THR A 647 -31.10 -10.37 -36.97
C THR A 647 -30.31 -9.90 -38.19
N ASN A 648 -29.16 -9.25 -37.98
CA ASN A 648 -28.29 -8.70 -39.02
C ASN A 648 -26.96 -9.46 -39.06
N GLU A 649 -26.89 -10.53 -39.86
CA GLU A 649 -25.64 -11.27 -40.09
C GLU A 649 -24.61 -10.41 -40.83
N ILE A 650 -23.36 -10.46 -40.38
CA ILE A 650 -22.23 -9.71 -40.96
C ILE A 650 -21.07 -10.64 -41.33
N GLU A 651 -20.32 -10.27 -42.37
CA GLU A 651 -19.15 -11.04 -42.81
C GLU A 651 -18.03 -11.02 -41.77
N LYS A 652 -17.24 -12.08 -41.71
CA LYS A 652 -16.13 -12.18 -40.76
C LYS A 652 -15.13 -11.05 -40.97
N ASP A 653 -14.68 -10.45 -39.89
CA ASP A 653 -13.69 -9.37 -39.82
C ASP A 653 -14.18 -8.03 -40.48
N SER A 654 -15.46 -7.93 -40.88
CA SER A 654 -16.05 -6.71 -41.45
C SER A 654 -16.14 -5.54 -40.46
N TRP A 655 -16.24 -5.85 -39.16
CA TRP A 655 -16.22 -4.89 -38.05
C TRP A 655 -14.82 -4.30 -37.79
N VAL A 656 -13.74 -4.81 -38.40
CA VAL A 656 -12.36 -4.38 -38.10
C VAL A 656 -12.07 -3.01 -38.71
N LEU A 657 -11.86 -2.02 -37.84
CA LEU A 657 -11.46 -0.68 -38.22
C LEU A 657 -9.94 -0.65 -38.45
N LYS A 658 -9.51 -0.23 -39.64
CA LYS A 658 -8.09 -0.07 -39.98
C LYS A 658 -7.41 0.95 -39.04
N THR A 659 -6.12 0.75 -38.80
CA THR A 659 -5.28 1.72 -38.08
C THR A 659 -5.38 3.10 -38.74
N LEU A 660 -5.40 4.16 -37.92
CA LEU A 660 -5.50 5.54 -38.39
C LEU A 660 -4.22 6.06 -39.06
N GLY A 661 -3.10 5.32 -38.91
CA GLY A 661 -1.77 5.73 -39.30
C GLY A 661 -1.25 6.92 -38.49
N HIS A 662 -0.01 7.33 -38.77
CA HIS A 662 0.55 8.56 -38.21
C HIS A 662 0.54 9.67 -39.25
N ASP A 663 0.17 10.87 -38.79
CA ASP A 663 -0.03 12.07 -39.60
C ASP A 663 1.09 13.05 -39.24
N ARG A 664 2.22 12.92 -39.96
CA ARG A 664 3.54 13.31 -39.46
C ARG A 664 4.03 14.63 -40.07
N THR A 665 4.54 15.52 -39.22
CA THR A 665 5.27 16.73 -39.62
C THR A 665 6.77 16.51 -39.42
N LYS A 666 7.58 16.81 -40.45
CA LYS A 666 9.04 16.68 -40.41
C LYS A 666 9.69 17.84 -39.67
N THR A 667 10.72 17.54 -38.88
CA THR A 667 11.72 18.47 -38.35
C THR A 667 13.08 18.07 -38.93
N ASP A 668 13.69 18.96 -39.73
CA ASP A 668 14.99 18.70 -40.36
C ASP A 668 16.13 18.63 -39.33
N ALA A 669 17.18 17.85 -39.65
CA ALA A 669 18.37 17.77 -38.82
C ALA A 669 19.10 19.13 -38.74
N LYS A 670 19.60 19.45 -37.54
CA LYS A 670 20.43 20.61 -37.24
C LYS A 670 21.64 20.16 -36.43
N GLU A 671 22.85 20.39 -36.93
CA GLU A 671 24.05 20.03 -36.15
C GLU A 671 24.15 20.83 -34.84
N ALA A 672 24.59 20.16 -33.76
CA ALA A 672 24.89 20.85 -32.50
C ALA A 672 26.16 21.68 -32.63
N THR A 673 26.11 22.91 -32.15
CA THR A 673 27.27 23.81 -32.17
C THR A 673 27.91 23.87 -30.78
N CYS A 674 28.97 24.68 -30.62
CA CYS A 674 29.55 24.91 -29.29
C CYS A 674 28.62 25.72 -28.36
N THR A 675 27.60 26.40 -28.90
CA THR A 675 26.73 27.35 -28.17
C THR A 675 25.25 26.98 -28.17
N GLU A 676 24.78 26.29 -29.21
CA GLU A 676 23.38 25.87 -29.39
C GLU A 676 23.25 24.35 -29.47
N ASP A 677 22.18 23.83 -28.84
CA ASP A 677 21.74 22.46 -29.07
C ASP A 677 21.30 22.31 -30.55
N GLY A 678 21.60 21.15 -31.11
CA GLY A 678 21.12 20.69 -32.41
C GLY A 678 20.08 19.59 -32.25
N ASN A 679 19.70 18.97 -33.36
CA ASN A 679 18.84 17.80 -33.39
C ASN A 679 19.14 16.89 -34.58
N ASN A 680 18.89 15.59 -34.45
CA ASN A 680 18.75 14.72 -35.61
C ASN A 680 17.45 15.04 -36.37
N GLU A 681 17.29 14.50 -37.58
CA GLU A 681 16.00 14.56 -38.28
C GLU A 681 14.95 13.73 -37.54
N TYR A 682 13.74 14.26 -37.35
CA TYR A 682 12.64 13.53 -36.73
C TYR A 682 11.27 14.00 -37.20
N TYR A 683 10.25 13.19 -36.95
CA TYR A 683 8.88 13.34 -37.45
C TYR A 683 7.90 13.29 -36.28
N THR A 684 7.02 14.27 -36.12
CA THR A 684 6.02 14.31 -35.04
C THR A 684 4.62 14.06 -35.58
N CYS A 685 3.91 13.07 -35.02
CA CYS A 685 2.53 12.75 -35.37
C CYS A 685 1.54 13.70 -34.70
N SER A 686 0.74 14.42 -35.48
CA SER A 686 -0.31 15.33 -34.99
C SER A 686 -1.46 14.62 -34.26
N ARG A 687 -1.68 13.32 -34.51
CA ARG A 687 -2.79 12.53 -33.96
C ARG A 687 -2.50 11.90 -32.59
N CYS A 688 -1.27 11.44 -32.37
CA CYS A 688 -0.89 10.76 -31.12
C CYS A 688 0.22 11.47 -30.33
N GLY A 689 0.77 12.57 -30.83
CA GLY A 689 1.93 13.26 -30.24
C GLY A 689 3.25 12.48 -30.34
N GLY A 690 3.23 11.23 -30.81
CA GLY A 690 4.42 10.39 -30.96
C GLY A 690 5.45 11.02 -31.90
N VAL A 691 6.72 10.88 -31.54
CA VAL A 691 7.87 11.34 -32.32
C VAL A 691 8.58 10.13 -32.92
N PHE A 692 9.10 10.25 -34.14
CA PHE A 692 9.68 9.14 -34.90
C PHE A 692 10.97 9.57 -35.61
N LYS A 693 11.93 8.64 -35.75
CA LYS A 693 13.20 8.89 -36.47
C LYS A 693 13.07 8.83 -37.99
N ASP A 694 11.98 8.24 -38.49
CA ASP A 694 11.78 7.91 -39.88
C ASP A 694 10.49 8.48 -40.45
N GLU A 695 10.50 8.80 -41.74
CA GLU A 695 9.33 9.32 -42.45
C GLU A 695 8.15 8.33 -42.47
N ALA A 696 8.41 7.02 -42.32
CA ALA A 696 7.36 5.99 -42.26
C ALA A 696 6.70 5.85 -40.88
N GLY A 697 7.25 6.48 -39.84
CA GLY A 697 6.74 6.45 -38.46
C GLY A 697 6.83 5.06 -37.80
N THR A 698 7.87 4.30 -38.12
CA THR A 698 8.09 2.94 -37.63
C THR A 698 9.06 2.87 -36.45
N GLN A 699 9.88 3.90 -36.26
CA GLN A 699 10.91 3.99 -35.22
C GLN A 699 10.58 5.13 -34.26
N ALA A 700 9.82 4.82 -33.21
CA ALA A 700 9.49 5.80 -32.17
C ALA A 700 10.73 6.36 -31.46
N THR A 701 10.64 7.62 -31.04
CA THR A 701 11.66 8.36 -30.28
C THR A 701 11.02 9.50 -29.48
N THR A 702 11.83 10.41 -28.94
CA THR A 702 11.38 11.66 -28.30
C THR A 702 12.19 12.85 -28.82
N VAL A 703 11.63 14.06 -28.74
CA VAL A 703 12.38 15.30 -29.06
C VAL A 703 13.68 15.39 -28.26
N VAL A 704 13.68 14.93 -26.99
CA VAL A 704 14.86 14.94 -26.12
C VAL A 704 15.93 13.96 -26.59
N ALA A 705 15.53 12.75 -27.00
CA ALA A 705 16.46 11.74 -27.54
C ALA A 705 17.09 12.19 -28.87
N GLU A 706 16.34 12.92 -29.70
CA GLU A 706 16.86 13.51 -30.94
C GLU A 706 17.55 14.87 -30.73
N THR A 707 17.54 15.44 -29.51
CA THR A 707 18.26 16.68 -29.21
C THR A 707 19.74 16.41 -28.98
N LEU A 708 20.57 16.89 -29.89
CA LEU A 708 22.03 16.87 -29.77
C LEU A 708 22.47 18.02 -28.84
N LYS A 709 22.95 17.70 -27.64
CA LYS A 709 23.41 18.72 -26.68
C LYS A 709 24.57 19.54 -27.24
N LYS A 710 24.54 20.85 -27.00
CA LYS A 710 25.63 21.78 -27.36
C LYS A 710 26.97 21.25 -26.86
N LEU A 711 27.97 21.29 -27.74
CA LEU A 711 29.23 20.57 -27.53
C LEU A 711 30.15 21.21 -26.48
N GLY A 712 29.82 22.43 -26.04
CA GLY A 712 30.70 23.28 -25.24
C GLY A 712 31.93 23.74 -26.03
N HIS A 713 32.77 24.55 -25.40
CA HIS A 713 34.05 24.95 -26.01
C HIS A 713 35.15 23.94 -25.67
N ASP A 714 35.80 23.43 -26.71
CA ASP A 714 36.91 22.47 -26.62
C ASP A 714 38.23 23.20 -26.36
N TRP A 715 38.64 23.22 -25.10
CA TRP A 715 39.88 23.85 -24.64
C TRP A 715 41.07 22.88 -24.53
N SER A 716 40.98 21.68 -25.12
CA SER A 716 42.02 20.64 -25.05
C SER A 716 43.41 21.12 -25.49
N ASN A 717 43.46 22.07 -26.44
CA ASN A 717 44.68 22.68 -26.97
C ASN A 717 45.37 23.68 -26.01
N LYS A 718 44.71 24.08 -24.90
CA LYS A 718 45.19 25.02 -23.87
C LYS A 718 45.76 26.34 -24.42
N ASN A 719 45.29 26.81 -25.59
CA ASN A 719 45.80 28.04 -26.22
C ASN A 719 44.84 29.24 -26.10
N GLY A 720 43.67 29.04 -25.49
CA GLY A 720 42.63 30.07 -25.32
C GLY A 720 41.75 30.30 -26.56
N ILE A 721 41.75 29.37 -27.51
CA ILE A 721 40.90 29.35 -28.71
C ILE A 721 40.25 27.97 -28.76
N CYS A 722 38.93 27.90 -28.90
CA CYS A 722 38.21 26.63 -28.95
C CYS A 722 38.64 25.85 -30.19
N ALA A 723 39.12 24.62 -30.02
CA ALA A 723 39.65 23.78 -31.09
C ALA A 723 38.61 23.37 -32.16
N ARG A 724 37.31 23.63 -31.92
CA ARG A 724 36.20 23.25 -32.81
C ARG A 724 35.52 24.40 -33.55
N CYS A 725 35.58 25.62 -33.03
CA CYS A 725 34.82 26.76 -33.59
C CYS A 725 35.60 28.09 -33.58
N ASP A 726 36.90 28.05 -33.26
CA ASP A 726 37.78 29.22 -33.16
C ASP A 726 37.33 30.33 -32.20
N ALA A 727 36.28 30.08 -31.40
CA ALA A 727 35.81 30.99 -30.37
C ALA A 727 36.93 31.22 -29.34
N LYS A 728 37.35 32.48 -29.22
CA LYS A 728 38.35 32.89 -28.23
C LYS A 728 37.75 32.78 -26.84
N CYS A 729 38.52 32.26 -25.89
CA CYS A 729 38.14 32.27 -24.49
C CYS A 729 37.94 33.74 -24.05
N THR A 730 36.74 34.04 -23.54
CA THR A 730 36.30 35.37 -23.13
C THR A 730 36.93 35.83 -21.83
N GLU A 731 37.59 34.93 -21.10
CA GLU A 731 38.27 35.24 -19.85
C GLU A 731 39.50 36.15 -20.06
N THR A 732 39.71 37.06 -19.10
CA THR A 732 40.86 37.95 -19.11
C THR A 732 42.12 37.22 -18.65
N HIS A 733 42.96 36.81 -19.61
CA HIS A 733 44.22 36.13 -19.36
C HIS A 733 45.26 37.06 -18.69
N LYS A 734 45.62 36.78 -17.44
CA LYS A 734 46.68 37.51 -16.71
C LYS A 734 48.03 36.80 -16.86
N PRO A 735 49.13 37.49 -17.26
CA PRO A 735 50.46 36.90 -17.32
C PRO A 735 50.85 36.20 -16.01
N GLY A 736 51.52 35.05 -16.12
CA GLY A 736 51.90 34.20 -14.99
C GLY A 736 50.77 33.32 -14.44
N THR A 737 49.56 33.37 -15.00
CA THR A 737 48.40 32.58 -14.53
C THR A 737 47.91 31.58 -15.58
N THR A 738 47.24 30.53 -15.11
CA THR A 738 46.45 29.60 -15.92
C THR A 738 44.99 30.03 -15.90
N CYS A 739 44.38 30.16 -17.08
CA CYS A 739 42.94 30.41 -17.18
C CYS A 739 42.14 29.23 -16.59
N SER A 740 41.21 29.50 -15.68
CA SER A 740 40.34 28.48 -15.08
C SER A 740 39.41 27.82 -16.10
N VAL A 741 39.03 28.53 -17.18
CA VAL A 741 38.10 28.06 -18.21
C VAL A 741 38.83 27.35 -19.35
N CYS A 742 39.84 27.98 -19.98
CA CYS A 742 40.51 27.41 -21.15
C CYS A 742 41.87 26.78 -20.87
N HIS A 743 42.31 26.75 -19.61
CA HIS A 743 43.58 26.17 -19.16
C HIS A 743 44.84 26.70 -19.86
N LYS A 744 44.73 27.85 -20.54
CA LYS A 744 45.87 28.57 -21.10
C LYS A 744 46.74 29.13 -19.97
N TYR A 745 47.92 28.55 -19.79
CA TYR A 745 48.98 29.16 -19.03
C TYR A 745 49.68 30.22 -19.88
N THR A 746 49.84 31.43 -19.34
CA THR A 746 50.63 32.49 -19.98
C THR A 746 51.97 32.63 -19.28
N SER A 747 52.97 31.88 -19.75
CA SER A 747 54.34 32.00 -19.27
C SER A 747 54.97 33.33 -19.65
N TYR A 748 55.94 33.78 -18.84
CA TYR A 748 56.92 34.77 -19.31
C TYR A 748 57.81 34.10 -20.38
N PRO A 749 58.13 34.78 -21.50
CA PRO A 749 58.94 34.20 -22.56
C PRO A 749 60.40 34.00 -22.14
N TYR A 750 60.89 32.78 -22.28
CA TYR A 750 62.31 32.42 -22.07
C TYR A 750 63.18 32.99 -23.20
N VAL A 751 64.34 33.56 -22.83
CA VAL A 751 65.30 34.19 -23.76
C VAL A 751 66.58 33.35 -23.81
N PRO A 752 66.92 32.70 -24.95
CA PRO A 752 68.17 31.97 -25.10
C PRO A 752 69.39 32.89 -24.93
N GLY A 753 70.35 32.48 -24.09
CA GLY A 753 71.60 33.21 -23.82
C GLY A 753 71.63 34.04 -22.53
N ALA A 754 70.55 34.07 -21.75
CA ALA A 754 70.53 34.72 -20.44
C ALA A 754 71.37 33.95 -19.39
N PRO A 755 72.07 34.64 -18.46
CA PRO A 755 72.80 33.98 -17.37
C PRO A 755 71.86 33.11 -16.53
N THR A 756 72.38 32.00 -16.03
CA THR A 756 71.67 31.10 -15.11
C THR A 756 72.25 31.18 -13.71
N TYR A 757 71.38 31.06 -12.71
CA TYR A 757 71.71 31.12 -11.30
C TYR A 757 71.38 29.80 -10.62
N PRO A 758 72.15 29.38 -9.59
CA PRO A 758 71.88 28.13 -8.88
C PRO A 758 70.75 28.30 -7.86
N ALA A 759 69.83 27.33 -7.84
CA ALA A 759 68.93 27.10 -6.73
C ALA A 759 69.42 25.89 -5.94
N THR A 760 69.54 26.00 -4.62
CA THR A 760 70.06 24.91 -3.77
C THR A 760 69.13 24.61 -2.60
N ALA A 761 68.98 23.33 -2.30
CA ALA A 761 68.34 22.83 -1.08
C ALA A 761 69.38 21.98 -0.31
N PRO A 762 69.74 22.32 0.93
CA PRO A 762 70.61 21.50 1.76
C PRO A 762 69.86 20.25 2.25
N ALA A 763 70.60 19.24 2.71
CA ALA A 763 70.00 18.09 3.36
C ALA A 763 69.34 18.50 4.68
N VAL A 764 68.10 18.06 4.89
CA VAL A 764 67.29 18.34 6.08
C VAL A 764 66.84 17.03 6.73
N PRO A 765 66.72 16.95 8.07
CA PRO A 765 66.21 15.76 8.74
C PRO A 765 64.70 15.57 8.49
N ASN A 766 64.22 14.34 8.65
CA ASN A 766 62.79 13.97 8.62
C ASN A 766 62.03 14.23 7.30
N GLY A 767 62.74 14.46 6.19
CA GLY A 767 62.18 14.47 4.85
C GLY A 767 63.26 14.71 3.79
N THR A 768 62.85 14.91 2.54
CA THR A 768 63.75 15.32 1.45
C THR A 768 63.21 16.54 0.74
N VAL A 769 64.13 17.34 0.18
CA VAL A 769 63.84 18.52 -0.64
C VAL A 769 64.72 18.45 -1.88
N THR A 770 64.11 18.63 -3.05
CA THR A 770 64.83 18.67 -4.34
C THR A 770 64.37 19.89 -5.15
N VAL A 771 65.24 20.37 -6.04
CA VAL A 771 64.99 21.56 -6.87
C VAL A 771 65.23 21.24 -8.33
N SER A 772 64.32 21.66 -9.20
CA SER A 772 64.39 21.42 -10.64
C SER A 772 63.82 22.58 -11.47
N PRO A 773 64.59 23.13 -12.43
CA PRO A 773 66.00 22.86 -12.68
C PRO A 773 66.90 23.43 -11.55
N ALA A 774 68.04 22.79 -11.29
CA ALA A 774 68.99 23.27 -10.27
C ALA A 774 69.74 24.56 -10.67
N ASN A 775 69.69 24.95 -11.95
CA ASN A 775 70.14 26.25 -12.44
C ASN A 775 69.08 26.82 -13.39
N ALA A 776 68.75 28.10 -13.25
CA ALA A 776 67.69 28.75 -14.03
C ALA A 776 68.04 30.22 -14.32
N SER A 777 67.59 30.76 -15.46
CA SER A 777 67.73 32.19 -15.76
C SER A 777 66.71 33.02 -14.99
N LYS A 778 67.03 34.28 -14.70
CA LYS A 778 66.11 35.24 -14.10
C LYS A 778 64.74 35.23 -14.81
N GLY A 779 63.66 35.12 -14.06
CA GLY A 779 62.29 35.05 -14.59
C GLY A 779 61.79 33.64 -14.94
N ALA A 780 62.64 32.61 -14.91
CA ALA A 780 62.22 31.23 -15.11
C ALA A 780 61.60 30.64 -13.83
N ASN A 781 60.61 29.75 -13.97
CA ASN A 781 60.04 29.02 -12.84
C ASN A 781 60.97 27.88 -12.42
N VAL A 782 61.24 27.78 -11.11
CA VAL A 782 61.97 26.66 -10.49
C VAL A 782 61.05 25.92 -9.55
N THR A 783 60.95 24.61 -9.73
CA THR A 783 60.11 23.73 -8.90
C THR A 783 60.91 23.20 -7.72
N VAL A 784 60.41 23.41 -6.50
CA VAL A 784 60.81 22.73 -5.28
C VAL A 784 59.90 21.52 -5.09
N THR A 785 60.45 20.33 -4.86
CA THR A 785 59.67 19.14 -4.45
C THR A 785 60.11 18.71 -3.06
N VAL A 786 59.18 18.72 -2.11
CA VAL A 786 59.36 18.22 -0.75
C VAL A 786 58.72 16.84 -0.61
N LYS A 787 59.30 15.98 0.21
CA LYS A 787 58.72 14.70 0.62
C LYS A 787 59.03 14.46 2.10
N PRO A 788 58.06 14.62 3.01
CA PRO A 788 58.24 14.22 4.40
C PRO A 788 58.58 12.73 4.53
N ASN A 789 59.32 12.37 5.59
CA ASN A 789 59.45 10.99 6.01
C ASN A 789 58.17 10.53 6.74
N GLU A 790 58.00 9.22 6.87
CA GLU A 790 56.87 8.62 7.58
C GLU A 790 56.76 9.15 9.03
N GLY A 791 55.55 9.60 9.41
CA GLY A 791 55.28 10.22 10.72
C GLY A 791 55.62 11.71 10.84
N TYR A 792 55.98 12.37 9.72
CA TYR A 792 56.23 13.81 9.66
C TYR A 792 55.45 14.47 8.53
N GLU A 793 55.20 15.76 8.66
CA GLU A 793 54.61 16.64 7.66
C GLU A 793 55.48 17.89 7.44
N LEU A 794 55.27 18.62 6.35
CA LEU A 794 55.97 19.89 6.13
C LEU A 794 55.43 20.94 7.11
N GLY A 795 56.27 21.39 8.05
CA GLY A 795 55.91 22.45 8.99
C GLY A 795 56.19 23.84 8.44
N SER A 796 57.34 24.03 7.77
CA SER A 796 57.67 25.29 7.10
C SER A 796 58.47 25.06 5.82
N LEU A 797 58.30 25.96 4.84
CA LEU A 797 59.11 26.03 3.63
C LEU A 797 59.37 27.51 3.31
N ALA A 798 60.64 27.86 3.19
CA ALA A 798 61.10 29.18 2.82
C ALA A 798 62.04 29.07 1.61
N VAL A 799 61.88 30.01 0.67
CA VAL A 799 62.84 30.20 -0.42
C VAL A 799 63.37 31.61 -0.30
N LYS A 800 64.69 31.76 -0.23
CA LYS A 800 65.37 33.04 -0.01
C LYS A 800 66.29 33.39 -1.16
N ASP A 801 66.35 34.67 -1.50
CA ASP A 801 67.29 35.20 -2.47
C ASP A 801 68.72 35.31 -1.90
N ALA A 802 69.64 35.90 -2.68
CA ALA A 802 71.03 36.09 -2.27
C ALA A 802 71.22 37.09 -1.11
N SER A 803 70.23 37.92 -0.82
CA SER A 803 70.18 38.92 0.27
C SER A 803 69.62 38.31 1.57
N GLY A 804 68.87 37.21 1.45
CA GLY A 804 68.16 36.54 2.54
C GLY A 804 66.65 36.82 2.57
N ASP A 805 66.14 37.59 1.59
CA ASP A 805 64.73 37.98 1.51
C ASP A 805 63.86 36.85 0.96
N LEU A 806 62.64 36.70 1.50
CA LEU A 806 61.71 35.64 1.12
C LEU A 806 61.14 35.86 -0.28
N LEU A 807 61.32 34.88 -1.16
CA LEU A 807 60.71 34.84 -2.48
C LEU A 807 59.28 34.28 -2.41
N PRO A 808 58.33 34.84 -3.19
CA PRO A 808 56.98 34.28 -3.30
C PRO A 808 56.99 32.84 -3.83
N LEU A 809 56.26 31.98 -3.12
CA LEU A 809 56.03 30.57 -3.47
C LEU A 809 54.60 30.37 -3.95
N ALA A 810 54.44 29.65 -5.06
CA ALA A 810 53.19 29.10 -5.53
C ALA A 810 53.13 27.60 -5.20
N ASP A 811 52.09 27.17 -4.48
CA ASP A 811 51.82 25.74 -4.27
C ASP A 811 51.28 25.11 -5.57
N LEU A 812 51.86 23.98 -5.96
CA LEU A 812 51.47 23.19 -7.14
C LEU A 812 50.81 21.85 -6.76
N GLY A 813 50.61 21.59 -5.45
CA GLY A 813 50.07 20.35 -4.91
C GLY A 813 51.07 19.19 -4.88
N ASN A 814 50.71 18.11 -4.17
CA ASN A 814 51.50 16.88 -4.06
C ASN A 814 52.96 17.11 -3.60
N GLY A 815 53.17 18.04 -2.66
CA GLY A 815 54.50 18.39 -2.15
C GLY A 815 55.36 19.17 -3.15
N LYS A 816 54.77 19.81 -4.17
CA LYS A 816 55.50 20.63 -5.14
C LYS A 816 55.14 22.10 -4.99
N TYR A 817 56.16 22.95 -5.06
CA TYR A 817 56.04 24.40 -5.02
C TYR A 817 56.87 25.00 -6.16
N SER A 818 56.55 26.21 -6.60
CA SER A 818 57.31 26.95 -7.60
C SER A 818 57.62 28.35 -7.14
N PHE A 819 58.80 28.85 -7.47
CA PHE A 819 59.15 30.27 -7.36
C PHE A 819 59.74 30.77 -8.69
N VAL A 820 59.73 32.09 -8.88
CA VAL A 820 60.36 32.73 -10.05
C VAL A 820 61.80 33.05 -9.71
N MET A 821 62.75 32.59 -10.53
CA MET A 821 64.18 32.78 -10.27
C MET A 821 64.55 34.28 -10.29
N PRO A 822 65.21 34.81 -9.26
CA PRO A 822 65.70 36.19 -9.24
C PRO A 822 67.01 36.33 -10.04
N ASP A 823 67.62 37.52 -9.96
CA ASP A 823 68.91 37.84 -10.61
C ASP A 823 70.12 37.37 -9.80
N GLY A 824 70.05 36.18 -9.21
CA GLY A 824 71.02 35.71 -8.23
C GLY A 824 70.70 34.31 -7.71
N LYS A 825 71.65 33.76 -6.92
CA LYS A 825 71.49 32.45 -6.27
C LYS A 825 70.29 32.43 -5.32
N VAL A 826 69.70 31.24 -5.13
CA VAL A 826 68.56 31.02 -4.24
C VAL A 826 68.81 29.82 -3.33
N SER A 827 68.44 29.95 -2.05
CA SER A 827 68.44 28.85 -1.08
C SER A 827 67.03 28.48 -0.66
N VAL A 828 66.74 27.19 -0.65
CA VAL A 828 65.50 26.58 -0.15
C VAL A 828 65.76 26.02 1.24
N GLU A 829 64.94 26.38 2.22
CA GLU A 829 64.96 25.88 3.58
C GLU A 829 63.61 25.24 3.89
N ALA A 830 63.60 24.05 4.49
CA ALA A 830 62.38 23.37 4.88
C ALA A 830 62.51 22.73 6.26
N GLU A 831 61.42 22.73 7.02
CA GLU A 831 61.31 22.10 8.32
C GLU A 831 60.17 21.06 8.28
N PHE A 832 60.44 19.85 8.75
CA PHE A 832 59.45 18.79 8.87
C PHE A 832 59.08 18.59 10.34
N VAL A 833 57.81 18.83 10.66
CA VAL A 833 57.26 18.67 12.02
C VAL A 833 56.65 17.28 12.17
N LYS A 834 56.71 16.72 13.38
CA LYS A 834 56.17 15.38 13.64
C LYS A 834 54.64 15.47 13.59
N THR A 835 54.02 14.69 12.71
CA THR A 835 52.56 14.68 12.54
C THR A 835 51.91 14.29 13.86
N ALA A 836 51.09 15.17 14.42
CA ALA A 836 50.28 14.84 15.58
C ALA A 836 49.21 13.82 15.15
N ALA A 837 49.24 12.62 15.73
CA ALA A 837 48.27 11.57 15.43
C ALA A 837 46.90 11.90 16.06
N THR A 838 46.14 12.82 15.45
CA THR A 838 44.84 13.29 15.97
C THR A 838 43.65 12.62 15.30
N SER A 839 43.76 11.33 14.98
CA SER A 839 42.60 10.44 14.77
C SER A 839 42.43 9.59 16.02
N PHE A 840 41.61 10.05 16.97
CA PHE A 840 41.21 9.18 18.09
C PHE A 840 40.39 8.01 17.54
N ALA A 841 40.71 6.79 17.93
CA ALA A 841 40.09 5.58 17.39
C ALA A 841 38.58 5.47 17.73
N ASP A 842 38.14 6.18 18.77
CA ASP A 842 36.74 6.27 19.21
C ASP A 842 36.04 7.56 18.75
N VAL A 843 36.61 8.31 17.80
CA VAL A 843 35.97 9.47 17.14
C VAL A 843 35.84 9.18 15.64
N PRO A 844 34.74 8.53 15.21
CA PRO A 844 34.42 8.37 13.79
C PRO A 844 34.32 9.73 13.09
N ALA A 845 34.81 9.82 11.85
CA ALA A 845 34.86 11.08 11.11
C ALA A 845 33.46 11.70 10.85
N ASN A 846 32.40 10.89 10.83
CA ASN A 846 31.01 11.33 10.67
C ASN A 846 30.25 11.52 11.99
N ALA A 847 30.89 11.32 13.15
CA ALA A 847 30.21 11.57 14.43
C ALA A 847 29.84 13.05 14.57
N TYR A 848 28.67 13.38 15.12
CA TYR A 848 28.20 14.78 15.28
C TYR A 848 29.17 15.71 16.05
N PHE A 849 30.11 15.11 16.78
CA PHE A 849 31.14 15.78 17.58
C PHE A 849 32.53 15.75 16.93
N ALA A 850 32.73 15.14 15.76
CA ALA A 850 34.05 15.00 15.13
C ALA A 850 34.75 16.36 14.91
N ASP A 851 34.06 17.31 14.26
CA ASP A 851 34.55 18.68 14.08
C ASP A 851 34.79 19.40 15.41
N ALA A 852 33.90 19.18 16.39
CA ALA A 852 34.02 19.80 17.71
C ALA A 852 35.21 19.24 18.51
N VAL A 853 35.51 17.95 18.35
CA VAL A 853 36.70 17.31 18.91
C VAL A 853 37.95 17.81 18.19
N LYS A 854 37.95 17.85 16.85
CA LYS A 854 39.07 18.40 16.07
C LYS A 854 39.36 19.84 16.48
N TRP A 855 38.35 20.71 16.51
CA TRP A 855 38.48 22.08 17.01
C TRP A 855 39.01 22.13 18.45
N ALA A 856 38.53 21.27 19.35
CA ALA A 856 38.97 21.24 20.73
C ALA A 856 40.44 20.78 20.89
N VAL A 857 40.95 19.93 20.00
CA VAL A 857 42.37 19.57 19.93
C VAL A 857 43.19 20.71 19.30
N ASP A 858 42.78 21.19 18.13
CA ASP A 858 43.45 22.27 17.37
C ASP A 858 43.56 23.58 18.18
N LYS A 859 42.62 23.84 19.12
CA LYS A 859 42.63 24.98 20.04
C LYS A 859 43.22 24.67 21.43
N GLY A 860 43.76 23.48 21.67
CA GLY A 860 44.39 23.10 22.94
C GLY A 860 43.43 22.99 24.13
N VAL A 861 42.12 22.83 23.88
CA VAL A 861 41.09 22.66 24.92
C VAL A 861 41.26 21.29 25.60
N THR A 862 41.53 20.23 24.83
CA THR A 862 41.76 18.87 25.34
C THR A 862 42.60 18.02 24.37
N ASN A 863 43.38 17.09 24.93
CA ASN A 863 44.21 16.14 24.17
C ASN A 863 43.61 14.72 24.22
N GLY A 864 42.28 14.59 24.36
CA GLY A 864 41.62 13.30 24.60
C GLY A 864 41.70 12.82 26.06
N LEU A 865 41.56 11.50 26.24
CA LEU A 865 41.88 10.75 27.47
C LEU A 865 43.28 10.10 27.37
N SER A 866 43.67 9.72 26.16
CA SER A 866 45.02 9.29 25.78
C SER A 866 45.30 9.78 24.35
N ASP A 867 46.54 9.60 23.88
CA ASP A 867 46.96 9.91 22.50
C ASP A 867 46.10 9.24 21.41
N THR A 868 45.36 8.17 21.76
CA THR A 868 44.56 7.37 20.82
C THR A 868 43.06 7.34 21.12
N MET A 869 42.60 7.85 22.29
CA MET A 869 41.19 7.77 22.70
C MET A 869 40.69 9.11 23.24
N PHE A 870 39.56 9.59 22.72
CA PHE A 870 38.88 10.81 23.19
C PHE A 870 37.91 10.56 24.35
N GLY A 871 37.28 9.39 24.39
CA GLY A 871 36.22 9.00 25.32
C GLY A 871 34.91 9.78 25.17
N PRO A 872 34.30 9.91 23.97
CA PRO A 872 33.21 10.85 23.69
C PRO A 872 31.97 10.67 24.58
N TYR A 873 31.65 9.42 24.95
CA TYR A 873 30.48 9.08 25.74
C TYR A 873 30.73 9.09 27.25
N ALA A 874 31.97 9.26 27.71
CA ALA A 874 32.27 9.35 29.13
C ALA A 874 31.67 10.62 29.74
N SER A 875 31.08 10.50 30.94
CA SER A 875 30.58 11.64 31.72
C SER A 875 31.73 12.57 32.11
N CYS A 876 31.56 13.88 31.91
CA CYS A 876 32.49 14.86 32.44
C CYS A 876 32.22 15.18 33.92
N THR A 877 33.29 15.36 34.68
CA THR A 877 33.23 15.96 36.01
C THR A 877 33.14 17.49 35.93
N ARG A 878 32.68 18.13 37.01
CA ARG A 878 32.61 19.60 37.11
C ARG A 878 33.96 20.28 36.88
N ALA A 879 35.04 19.69 37.39
CA ALA A 879 36.40 20.19 37.15
C ALA A 879 36.81 20.14 35.67
N GLN A 880 36.46 19.07 34.95
CA GLN A 880 36.79 18.92 33.52
C GLN A 880 36.06 19.97 32.67
N ILE A 881 34.75 20.19 32.91
CA ILE A 881 33.96 21.16 32.15
C ILE A 881 34.47 22.59 32.35
N VAL A 882 34.75 22.99 33.58
CA VAL A 882 35.31 24.33 33.86
C VAL A 882 36.72 24.48 33.26
N THR A 883 37.53 23.42 33.27
CA THR A 883 38.86 23.42 32.63
C THR A 883 38.77 23.58 31.11
N PHE A 884 37.82 22.91 30.44
CA PHE A 884 37.61 23.07 29.00
C PHE A 884 37.14 24.49 28.65
N LEU A 885 36.21 25.05 29.42
CA LEU A 885 35.73 26.42 29.24
C LEU A 885 36.85 27.46 29.43
N TRP A 886 37.68 27.29 30.46
CA TRP A 886 38.84 28.15 30.72
C TRP A 886 39.88 28.10 29.59
N ARG A 887 40.18 26.91 29.06
CA ARG A 887 41.10 26.75 27.93
C ARG A 887 40.55 27.34 26.63
N ALA A 888 39.26 27.14 26.34
CA ALA A 888 38.59 27.76 25.21
C ALA A 888 38.60 29.30 25.29
N ALA A 889 38.61 29.87 26.51
CA ALA A 889 38.78 31.30 26.76
C ALA A 889 40.26 31.78 26.68
N GLY A 890 41.21 30.94 26.26
CA GLY A 890 42.63 31.30 26.14
C GLY A 890 43.47 31.06 27.40
N SER A 891 42.96 30.31 28.38
CA SER A 891 43.63 30.02 29.67
C SER A 891 44.09 31.26 30.47
N PRO A 892 43.26 32.30 30.65
CA PRO A 892 43.63 33.52 31.37
C PRO A 892 44.03 33.25 32.83
N GLU A 893 45.12 33.85 33.29
CA GLU A 893 45.64 33.67 34.65
C GLU A 893 44.71 34.37 35.69
N PRO A 894 44.22 33.66 36.72
CA PRO A 894 43.37 34.25 37.76
C PRO A 894 44.17 35.11 38.75
N LYS A 895 43.54 36.15 39.31
CA LYS A 895 44.20 37.07 40.26
C LYS A 895 44.46 36.45 41.64
N THR A 896 43.60 35.53 42.07
CA THR A 896 43.62 34.90 43.40
C THR A 896 43.18 33.44 43.33
N ALA A 897 43.70 32.59 44.20
CA ALA A 897 43.22 31.20 44.32
C ALA A 897 41.75 31.13 44.83
N SER A 898 41.04 30.05 44.50
CA SER A 898 39.68 29.81 44.99
C SER A 898 39.64 29.49 46.49
N SER A 899 38.57 29.90 47.17
CA SER A 899 38.34 29.63 48.61
C SER A 899 37.76 28.25 48.93
N PHE A 900 37.42 27.43 47.93
CA PHE A 900 36.82 26.11 48.15
C PHE A 900 37.82 25.12 48.78
N THR A 901 37.40 24.45 49.85
CA THR A 901 38.28 23.55 50.62
C THR A 901 38.62 22.26 49.87
N ASP A 902 37.81 21.89 48.87
CA ASP A 902 37.98 20.71 48.03
C ASP A 902 38.69 21.01 46.70
N VAL A 903 39.33 22.19 46.56
CA VAL A 903 40.14 22.57 45.39
C VAL A 903 41.58 22.91 45.82
N PRO A 904 42.46 21.90 46.05
CA PRO A 904 43.86 22.15 46.38
C PRO A 904 44.59 22.83 45.23
N VAL A 905 45.46 23.80 45.57
CA VAL A 905 46.20 24.65 44.60
C VAL A 905 47.12 23.87 43.64
N SER A 906 47.47 22.64 43.96
CA SER A 906 48.28 21.74 43.14
C SER A 906 47.49 20.94 42.09
N THR A 907 46.15 21.02 42.09
CA THR A 907 45.31 20.30 41.13
C THR A 907 45.29 20.98 39.76
N TYR A 908 45.18 20.19 38.69
CA TYR A 908 45.21 20.70 37.31
C TYR A 908 44.09 21.71 36.99
N TYR A 909 43.00 21.69 37.75
CA TYR A 909 41.83 22.55 37.59
C TYR A 909 41.81 23.76 38.52
N ALA A 910 42.76 23.90 39.46
CA ALA A 910 42.74 24.97 40.47
C ALA A 910 42.66 26.37 39.84
N LYS A 911 43.47 26.65 38.80
CA LYS A 911 43.43 27.93 38.07
C LYS A 911 42.11 28.15 37.32
N ALA A 912 41.57 27.11 36.68
CA ALA A 912 40.31 27.18 35.95
C ALA A 912 39.13 27.47 36.88
N VAL A 913 39.09 26.84 38.07
CA VAL A 913 38.06 27.11 39.09
C VAL A 913 38.21 28.51 39.68
N ALA A 914 39.44 28.95 39.98
CA ALA A 914 39.71 30.30 40.45
C ALA A 914 39.25 31.37 39.44
N TRP A 915 39.58 31.22 38.15
CA TRP A 915 39.10 32.09 37.08
C TRP A 915 37.57 32.09 36.97
N ALA A 916 36.94 30.91 37.09
CA ALA A 916 35.49 30.79 37.02
C ALA A 916 34.77 31.44 38.22
N VAL A 917 35.39 31.49 39.41
CA VAL A 917 34.88 32.26 40.54
C VAL A 917 35.06 33.76 40.29
N GLU A 918 36.25 34.19 39.86
CA GLU A 918 36.55 35.61 39.60
C GLU A 918 35.60 36.24 38.57
N ASN A 919 35.16 35.46 37.58
CA ASN A 919 34.26 35.91 36.51
C ASN A 919 32.78 35.58 36.77
N GLY A 920 32.41 35.15 37.99
CA GLY A 920 31.01 34.88 38.36
C GLY A 920 30.37 33.67 37.64
N ILE A 921 31.17 32.81 37.02
CA ILE A 921 30.72 31.61 36.31
C ILE A 921 30.22 30.56 37.32
N THR A 922 30.88 30.43 38.47
CA THR A 922 30.50 29.48 39.53
C THR A 922 30.64 30.06 40.94
N ASN A 923 29.69 29.73 41.81
CA ASN A 923 29.72 30.01 43.25
C ASN A 923 29.92 28.74 44.10
N GLY A 924 30.26 27.60 43.45
CA GLY A 924 30.34 26.29 44.10
C GLY A 924 29.01 25.53 44.13
N MET A 925 28.97 24.43 44.87
CA MET A 925 27.72 23.77 45.32
C MET A 925 27.27 24.33 46.68
N THR A 926 28.24 24.75 47.50
CA THR A 926 28.08 25.53 48.72
C THR A 926 29.16 26.62 48.74
N GLU A 927 29.11 27.54 49.70
CA GLU A 927 30.13 28.60 49.87
C GLU A 927 31.57 28.05 50.01
N THR A 928 31.73 26.81 50.48
CA THR A 928 33.03 26.18 50.78
C THR A 928 33.38 24.98 49.90
N THR A 929 32.46 24.48 49.07
CA THR A 929 32.63 23.21 48.32
C THR A 929 32.28 23.36 46.84
N PHE A 930 33.20 23.02 45.95
CA PHE A 930 33.00 23.04 44.50
C PHE A 930 32.47 21.71 43.93
N ALA A 931 32.78 20.59 44.57
CA ALA A 931 32.58 19.20 44.15
C ALA A 931 33.26 18.87 42.79
N PRO A 932 34.61 18.95 42.68
CA PRO A 932 35.32 18.84 41.41
C PRO A 932 35.14 17.50 40.68
N ASN A 933 35.04 16.41 41.45
CA ASN A 933 34.93 15.04 40.93
C ASN A 933 33.49 14.59 40.67
N ALA A 934 32.48 15.38 41.06
CA ALA A 934 31.09 15.03 40.78
C ALA A 934 30.78 15.17 39.28
N ALA A 935 29.97 14.24 38.76
CA ALA A 935 29.46 14.32 37.39
C ALA A 935 28.67 15.62 37.19
N CYS A 936 28.95 16.34 36.10
CA CYS A 936 28.30 17.61 35.80
C CYS A 936 27.09 17.36 34.89
N THR A 937 25.90 17.84 35.28
CA THR A 937 24.69 17.65 34.47
C THR A 937 24.68 18.58 33.25
N ARG A 938 23.89 18.26 32.23
CA ARG A 938 23.69 19.11 31.04
C ARG A 938 23.25 20.53 31.41
N GLY A 939 22.30 20.66 32.35
CA GLY A 939 21.82 21.96 32.85
C GLY A 939 22.93 22.78 33.54
N GLN A 940 23.78 22.14 34.37
CA GLN A 940 24.94 22.81 34.99
C GLN A 940 25.97 23.26 33.94
N SER A 941 26.24 22.39 32.95
CA SER A 941 27.22 22.63 31.89
C SER A 941 26.86 23.86 31.04
N VAL A 942 25.59 23.94 30.62
CA VAL A 942 25.07 25.09 29.88
C VAL A 942 24.97 26.35 30.77
N THR A 943 24.71 26.20 32.07
CA THR A 943 24.73 27.34 33.02
C THR A 943 26.11 27.99 33.12
N PHE A 944 27.20 27.20 33.17
CA PHE A 944 28.56 27.74 33.14
C PHE A 944 28.84 28.47 31.81
N LEU A 945 28.43 27.88 30.69
CA LEU A 945 28.64 28.45 29.37
C LEU A 945 27.88 29.78 29.17
N HIS A 946 26.62 29.83 29.61
CA HIS A 946 25.79 31.04 29.58
C HIS A 946 26.38 32.17 30.43
N ARG A 947 26.88 31.87 31.65
CA ARG A 947 27.50 32.89 32.50
C ARG A 947 28.83 33.42 31.93
N ALA A 948 29.57 32.60 31.20
CA ALA A 948 30.84 33.00 30.60
C ALA A 948 30.69 33.78 29.27
N LEU A 949 29.64 33.52 28.49
CA LEU A 949 29.52 33.99 27.10
C LEU A 949 28.22 34.75 26.78
N GLY A 950 27.20 34.64 27.63
CA GLY A 950 25.83 35.00 27.31
C GLY A 950 25.44 36.44 27.60
N LYS A 951 24.34 36.85 26.99
CA LYS A 951 23.55 38.04 27.32
C LYS A 951 22.11 37.59 27.57
N LYS A 952 21.37 38.32 28.41
CA LYS A 952 19.96 38.01 28.70
C LYS A 952 19.15 37.96 27.40
N VAL A 953 18.35 36.91 27.24
CA VAL A 953 17.46 36.69 26.08
C VAL A 953 16.00 36.76 26.56
N GLU A 954 15.14 37.40 25.78
CA GLU A 954 13.71 37.63 26.13
C GLU A 954 12.78 36.49 25.65
N SER A 955 13.30 35.44 25.00
CA SER A 955 12.51 34.34 24.42
C SER A 955 12.70 33.01 25.16
N SER A 956 11.61 32.28 25.36
CA SER A 956 11.58 30.95 25.98
C SER A 956 11.55 29.81 24.96
N ALA A 957 12.46 28.83 25.08
CA ALA A 957 12.36 27.54 24.43
C ALA A 957 11.63 26.55 25.35
N SER A 958 10.43 26.11 24.95
CA SER A 958 9.54 25.32 25.82
C SER A 958 9.86 23.82 25.82
N PHE A 959 10.90 23.41 26.55
CA PHE A 959 11.11 21.99 26.87
C PHE A 959 10.22 21.57 28.04
N THR A 960 9.58 20.40 27.92
CA THR A 960 8.63 19.88 28.92
C THR A 960 9.26 19.51 30.26
N ASP A 961 10.57 19.26 30.29
CA ASP A 961 11.36 18.89 31.46
C ASP A 961 12.17 20.07 32.06
N VAL A 962 11.98 21.29 31.54
CA VAL A 962 12.60 22.52 32.03
C VAL A 962 11.54 23.40 32.69
N LYS A 963 11.51 23.39 34.03
CA LYS A 963 10.68 24.32 34.79
C LYS A 963 11.22 25.74 34.68
N SER A 964 10.33 26.72 34.58
CA SER A 964 10.68 28.15 34.42
C SER A 964 11.39 28.77 35.62
N ASP A 965 11.26 28.17 36.81
CA ASP A 965 11.92 28.57 38.06
C ASP A 965 13.26 27.84 38.30
N ALA A 966 13.65 26.91 37.44
CA ALA A 966 14.89 26.16 37.59
C ALA A 966 16.12 27.04 37.29
N PHE A 967 17.20 26.89 38.08
CA PHE A 967 18.42 27.71 37.97
C PHE A 967 19.11 27.70 36.59
N TYR A 968 18.79 26.70 35.76
CA TYR A 968 19.33 26.50 34.41
C TYR A 968 18.38 26.99 33.30
N ALA A 969 17.15 27.42 33.60
CA ALA A 969 16.13 27.73 32.59
C ALA A 969 16.58 28.82 31.62
N ASP A 970 17.03 29.97 32.14
CA ASP A 970 17.58 31.08 31.33
C ASP A 970 18.79 30.65 30.49
N ALA A 971 19.65 29.79 31.03
CA ALA A 971 20.83 29.30 30.34
C ALA A 971 20.48 28.37 29.17
N ILE A 972 19.46 27.51 29.34
CA ILE A 972 18.93 26.66 28.27
C ILE A 972 18.25 27.52 27.20
N ASN A 973 17.43 28.49 27.59
CA ASN A 973 16.79 29.44 26.68
C ASN A 973 17.83 30.18 25.82
N TRP A 974 18.89 30.72 26.44
CA TRP A 974 20.00 31.33 25.72
C TRP A 974 20.70 30.34 24.78
N ALA A 975 20.97 29.12 25.23
CA ALA A 975 21.68 28.11 24.44
C ALA A 975 20.89 27.65 23.20
N VAL A 976 19.57 27.51 23.30
CA VAL A 976 18.70 27.23 22.15
C VAL A 976 18.66 28.43 21.21
N ALA A 977 18.44 29.64 21.72
CA ALA A 977 18.37 30.86 20.92
C ALA A 977 19.67 31.17 20.15
N ASN A 978 20.80 30.62 20.58
CA ASN A 978 22.11 30.77 19.94
C ASN A 978 22.59 29.48 19.23
N ASN A 979 21.68 28.52 18.95
CA ASN A 979 21.96 27.24 18.26
C ASN A 979 23.07 26.38 18.90
N VAL A 980 23.35 26.58 20.19
CA VAL A 980 24.34 25.78 20.95
C VAL A 980 23.83 24.35 21.13
N THR A 981 22.51 24.18 21.30
CA THR A 981 21.87 22.87 21.48
C THR A 981 20.37 22.92 21.15
N ASN A 982 19.84 21.81 20.63
CA ASN A 982 18.42 21.64 20.29
C ASN A 982 17.69 20.74 21.32
N GLY A 983 18.29 20.47 22.48
CA GLY A 983 17.79 19.49 23.45
C GLY A 983 18.35 18.08 23.23
N THR A 984 17.71 17.08 23.86
CA THR A 984 17.90 15.63 23.58
C THR A 984 16.80 15.08 22.67
N SER A 985 15.68 15.79 22.56
CA SER A 985 14.63 15.64 21.56
C SER A 985 14.01 17.03 21.31
N ALA A 986 13.08 17.15 20.36
CA ALA A 986 12.37 18.40 20.10
C ALA A 986 11.58 18.96 21.31
N THR A 987 11.29 18.12 22.32
CA THR A 987 10.45 18.47 23.48
C THR A 987 11.12 18.27 24.85
N THR A 988 12.34 17.72 24.88
CA THR A 988 13.05 17.32 26.11
C THR A 988 14.51 17.74 26.06
N PHE A 989 15.01 18.43 27.10
CA PHE A 989 16.41 18.87 27.20
C PHE A 989 17.33 17.89 27.96
N SER A 990 16.76 17.12 28.89
CA SER A 990 17.44 16.27 29.88
C SER A 990 18.39 17.03 30.82
N PRO A 991 17.94 18.04 31.61
CA PRO A 991 18.82 18.94 32.37
C PRO A 991 19.57 18.26 33.52
N TYR A 992 19.02 17.16 34.06
CA TYR A 992 19.64 16.37 35.13
C TYR A 992 20.51 15.21 34.62
N ALA A 993 20.46 14.88 33.33
CA ALA A 993 21.35 13.87 32.76
C ALA A 993 22.81 14.37 32.74
N SER A 994 23.77 13.46 32.94
CA SER A 994 25.20 13.75 32.87
C SER A 994 25.59 14.29 31.49
N CYS A 995 26.41 15.33 31.46
CA CYS A 995 26.99 15.86 30.22
C CYS A 995 28.21 15.02 29.83
N THR A 996 28.22 14.47 28.61
CA THR A 996 29.38 13.69 28.12
C THR A 996 30.49 14.59 27.59
N ARG A 997 31.69 14.01 27.39
CA ARG A 997 32.85 14.68 26.78
C ARG A 997 32.54 15.23 25.39
N ALA A 998 31.86 14.47 24.53
CA ALA A 998 31.39 14.92 23.23
C ALA A 998 30.43 16.12 23.36
N GLN A 999 29.41 16.01 24.21
CA GLN A 999 28.41 17.06 24.38
C GLN A 999 29.02 18.40 24.80
N ILE A 1000 29.96 18.41 25.77
CA ILE A 1000 30.57 19.67 26.21
C ILE A 1000 31.47 20.30 25.15
N VAL A 1001 32.25 19.52 24.38
CA VAL A 1001 33.06 20.11 23.29
C VAL A 1001 32.17 20.61 22.15
N THR A 1002 31.07 19.93 21.83
CA THR A 1002 30.08 20.42 20.86
C THR A 1002 29.41 21.73 21.33
N PHE A 1003 29.04 21.85 22.61
CA PHE A 1003 28.50 23.10 23.15
C PHE A 1003 29.51 24.25 23.09
N LEU A 1004 30.77 24.00 23.47
CA LEU A 1004 31.85 24.98 23.36
C LEU A 1004 32.08 25.40 21.89
N TYR A 1005 32.24 24.44 20.99
CA TYR A 1005 32.45 24.67 19.57
C TYR A 1005 31.36 25.57 18.97
N ARG A 1006 30.08 25.23 19.17
CA ARG A 1006 28.95 26.01 18.66
C ARG A 1006 28.86 27.41 19.28
N ALA A 1007 29.09 27.54 20.59
CA ALA A 1007 29.06 28.84 21.28
C ALA A 1007 30.24 29.77 20.92
N TYR A 1008 31.33 29.24 20.35
CA TYR A 1008 32.49 30.02 19.88
C TYR A 1008 32.50 30.22 18.36
N GLN A 1009 31.80 29.40 17.56
CA GLN A 1009 31.62 29.62 16.10
C GLN A 1009 30.65 30.78 15.78
N GLY A 1010 29.78 31.17 16.73
CA GLY A 1010 28.85 32.29 16.58
C GLY A 1010 29.42 33.66 17.00
N LYS A 1011 30.73 33.90 16.88
CA LYS A 1011 31.42 35.13 17.33
C LYS A 1011 32.31 35.75 16.25
#